data_AF-A0A1I4XC71-F1
#
_entry.id   AF-A0A1I4XC71-F1
#
_cell.length_a   1.000
_cell.length_b   1.000
_cell.length_c   1.000
_cell.angle_alpha   90.00
_cell.angle_beta   90.00
_cell.angle_gamma   90.00
#
_symmetry.space_group_name_H-M   'P 1'
#
loop_
_entity.id
_entity.type
_entity.pdbx_description
1 polymer ?
#
loop_
_entity_poly.entity_id
_entity_poly.type
_entity_poly.pdbx_seq_one_letter_code
_entity_poly.pdbx_strand_id
1 'polypeptide(L)'
;MAAFIQKLFKSRKSSETTGKPRKEVPEQSQVPQEDLRADQRESQLGLLKGSPSQEQLAKLALEGVTADIRLSAAKGLTDAEQLQKVQKQAKGRDKGVYQTVKQALQAHRQDVERQENVARTITTLINNAQEQARSEDTKLYQARLEALTNQWKELESQATAEQVQQFLEATHRCRERLQEMEAAREEEKRHGEQLRQREETLELLTSTLEDLKSQTGDSLPSLSSLDALQRTQENRWLEATRDTDVSRQEQKTYESAMLALRNYLSALRRLTQAREHIGELSAALDSDEAFTTEQQQQAKTLIREIDWPEGFPKPALLEPVRKLAGKRAEKPAEKEDQGDQKARVDNLKITLDKLESALEAKQFRESRQLLKTAQNQFRDLDRRHSKPFQARMQLLTGQFRELSDWQGFATEPKQIALCEQMEYLAEQPMEPEAKAERIKELQSEWRELGGSSDRALWTRFKSASDRAFEPCKAYFEAKSGLKQANLEKRQAICAELETFLENADWTTIDWKGAERIHQTARQEWKAAWPVEFRDNRPVQKRFDDLLKRLESPLDEERRKNEGLKQAIVERAEALIEHEPLQEAMNEAKALQSEWKAIGITRHREDRKLWQAFRKACDQIFARRDAQRDARQQASETADREATELLTQLAAVTPESSAEALRDALMKLRDVKGNALSQDVKERVQAAKGEFQRALDSKLLQQKVSQWQELASARGNGGVASSDLPDHWQALASTQAGLSDRELVIRAEILSGMESPAEDQQRRMEIQVQRLSEGMGNTEQAGDRLSELEKLVAQWCLQPSDETPETALSERLNSALSGITDQ
;
A
#
# COMPACT_ATOMS: atom_id res chain seq x y z
N MET A 1 -1.65 28.66 5.21
CA MET A 1 -0.24 29.06 5.38
C MET A 1 -0.02 30.14 6.46
N ALA A 2 -0.95 31.09 6.69
CA ALA A 2 -0.88 32.11 7.77
C ALA A 2 -0.82 31.62 9.24
N ALA A 3 -1.18 30.37 9.56
CA ALA A 3 -1.19 29.86 10.94
C ALA A 3 0.14 29.18 11.38
N PHE A 4 1.08 28.96 10.45
CA PHE A 4 2.30 28.20 10.74
C PHE A 4 3.52 29.11 11.06
N ILE A 5 3.53 30.34 10.53
CA ILE A 5 4.65 31.28 10.67
C ILE A 5 4.72 31.89 12.09
N GLN A 6 3.64 31.85 12.87
CA GLN A 6 3.64 32.35 14.26
C GLN A 6 4.20 31.37 15.32
N LYS A 7 4.57 30.14 14.95
CA LYS A 7 4.99 29.10 15.93
C LYS A 7 6.50 28.92 16.12
N LEU A 8 7.35 29.73 15.48
CA LEU A 8 8.81 29.56 15.54
C LEU A 8 9.53 30.32 16.68
N PHE A 9 8.83 31.03 17.56
CA PHE A 9 9.45 31.67 18.73
C PHE A 9 8.58 31.59 20.00
N LYS A 10 8.94 30.69 20.95
CA LYS A 10 8.90 30.94 22.41
C LYS A 10 9.48 29.77 23.22
N SER A 11 10.28 30.13 24.23
CA SER A 11 11.14 29.31 25.07
C SER A 11 10.58 29.05 26.48
N ARG A 12 10.97 27.89 27.06
CA ARG A 12 11.29 27.56 28.48
C ARG A 12 10.37 28.01 29.63
N LYS A 13 9.98 27.05 30.50
CA LYS A 13 10.51 26.86 31.88
C LYS A 13 9.93 25.64 32.65
N SER A 14 10.86 24.79 33.11
CA SER A 14 11.08 24.14 34.42
C SER A 14 9.98 23.73 35.43
N SER A 15 10.13 22.46 35.85
CA SER A 15 10.24 21.88 37.22
C SER A 15 9.08 21.89 38.21
N GLU A 16 8.79 20.71 38.78
CA GLU A 16 8.68 20.55 40.23
C GLU A 16 8.92 19.09 40.68
N THR A 17 9.45 18.99 41.90
CA THR A 17 10.03 17.83 42.61
C THR A 17 9.12 17.43 43.79
N THR A 18 9.57 16.39 44.54
CA THR A 18 9.19 15.96 45.92
C THR A 18 8.21 14.78 46.00
N GLY A 19 8.37 13.77 46.86
CA GLY A 19 9.34 13.51 47.92
C GLY A 19 9.30 12.05 48.43
N LYS A 20 10.38 11.64 49.12
CA LYS A 20 10.54 10.45 50.00
C LYS A 20 10.21 10.89 51.45
N PRO A 21 9.88 10.02 52.44
CA PRO A 21 10.79 9.02 53.06
C PRO A 21 10.04 7.72 53.49
N ARG A 22 10.55 6.66 54.17
CA ARG A 22 11.61 6.44 55.18
C ARG A 22 11.93 4.92 55.31
N LYS A 23 13.10 4.58 55.86
CA LYS A 23 13.67 3.25 56.16
C LYS A 23 12.95 2.51 57.31
N GLU A 24 13.01 1.17 57.32
CA GLU A 24 13.59 0.32 58.39
C GLU A 24 13.55 -1.19 58.04
N VAL A 25 14.62 -1.91 58.42
CA VAL A 25 14.90 -3.38 58.45
C VAL A 25 15.85 -3.49 59.68
N PRO A 26 15.85 -4.51 60.57
CA PRO A 26 15.68 -5.96 60.31
C PRO A 26 14.89 -6.76 61.37
N GLU A 27 14.45 -7.98 61.05
CA GLU A 27 14.71 -9.15 61.93
C GLU A 27 14.35 -10.48 61.24
N GLN A 28 15.25 -11.45 61.38
CA GLN A 28 15.14 -12.81 60.87
C GLN A 28 14.31 -13.64 61.85
N SER A 29 13.29 -14.34 61.37
CA SER A 29 12.59 -15.38 62.12
C SER A 29 12.36 -16.57 61.19
N GLN A 30 12.88 -17.73 61.59
CA GLN A 30 12.74 -18.99 60.87
C GLN A 30 11.27 -19.44 60.93
N VAL A 31 10.59 -19.45 59.78
CA VAL A 31 9.20 -19.92 59.63
C VAL A 31 9.21 -21.42 59.30
N PRO A 32 8.30 -22.23 59.87
CA PRO A 32 8.20 -23.67 59.57
C PRO A 32 7.95 -23.93 58.08
N GLN A 33 8.58 -24.97 57.51
CA GLN A 33 8.54 -25.30 56.07
C GLN A 33 7.14 -25.51 55.47
N GLU A 34 6.09 -25.71 56.27
CA GLU A 34 4.72 -25.90 55.80
C GLU A 34 3.99 -24.57 55.50
N ASP A 35 4.22 -23.51 56.28
CA ASP A 35 3.65 -22.18 56.02
C ASP A 35 4.26 -21.52 54.78
N LEU A 36 5.56 -21.72 54.55
CA LEU A 36 6.27 -21.19 53.37
C LEU A 36 5.73 -21.73 52.05
N ARG A 37 5.27 -22.99 51.99
CA ARG A 37 4.66 -23.56 50.78
C ARG A 37 3.25 -23.05 50.54
N ALA A 38 2.48 -22.80 51.60
CA ALA A 38 1.15 -22.21 51.51
C ALA A 38 1.23 -20.75 51.02
N ASP A 39 2.14 -19.96 51.61
CA ASP A 39 2.40 -18.56 51.20
C ASP A 39 2.92 -18.47 49.77
N GLN A 40 3.84 -19.36 49.37
CA GLN A 40 4.31 -19.43 47.98
C GLN A 40 3.20 -19.80 47.00
N ARG A 41 2.31 -20.73 47.37
CA ARG A 41 1.15 -21.09 46.54
C ARG A 41 0.22 -19.89 46.37
N GLU A 42 -0.08 -19.17 47.45
CA GLU A 42 -0.94 -17.99 47.42
C GLU A 42 -0.33 -16.84 46.59
N SER A 43 0.97 -16.61 46.75
CA SER A 43 1.72 -15.66 45.92
C SER A 43 1.69 -16.03 44.43
N GLN A 44 1.89 -17.30 44.08
CA GLN A 44 1.86 -17.77 42.69
C GLN A 44 0.46 -17.70 42.08
N LEU A 45 -0.60 -17.96 42.87
CA LEU A 45 -1.98 -17.77 42.44
C LEU A 45 -2.32 -16.28 42.26
N GLY A 46 -1.81 -15.41 43.13
CA GLY A 46 -1.90 -13.96 42.98
C GLY A 46 -1.23 -13.47 41.70
N LEU A 47 -0.03 -13.99 41.39
CA LEU A 47 0.68 -13.70 40.15
C LEU A 47 -0.09 -14.16 38.91
N LEU A 48 -0.69 -15.37 38.92
CA LEU A 48 -1.52 -15.86 37.81
C LEU A 48 -2.76 -14.99 37.57
N LYS A 49 -3.35 -14.42 38.62
CA LYS A 49 -4.50 -13.50 38.51
C LYS A 49 -4.11 -12.10 38.02
N GLY A 50 -2.84 -11.71 38.17
CA GLY A 50 -2.33 -10.35 37.91
C GLY A 50 -1.77 -10.09 36.51
N SER A 51 -2.23 -10.81 35.47
CA SER A 51 -1.75 -10.68 34.08
C SER A 51 -0.22 -10.80 33.94
N PRO A 52 0.36 -11.95 34.32
CA PRO A 52 1.81 -12.15 34.34
C PRO A 52 2.43 -12.11 32.94
N SER A 53 3.71 -11.73 32.86
CA SER A 53 4.46 -11.72 31.59
C SER A 53 4.68 -13.14 31.06
N GLN A 54 4.97 -13.29 29.77
CA GLN A 54 5.24 -14.60 29.16
C GLN A 54 6.43 -15.32 29.80
N GLU A 55 7.46 -14.59 30.23
CA GLU A 55 8.58 -15.16 30.99
C GLU A 55 8.17 -15.61 32.39
N GLN A 56 7.32 -14.85 33.08
CA GLN A 56 6.78 -15.22 34.39
C GLN A 56 5.88 -16.46 34.30
N LEU A 57 5.06 -16.56 33.25
CA LEU A 57 4.24 -17.74 32.94
C LEU A 57 5.13 -18.95 32.62
N ALA A 58 6.21 -18.77 31.86
CA ALA A 58 7.15 -19.85 31.55
C ALA A 58 7.80 -20.40 32.82
N LYS A 59 8.20 -19.50 33.73
CA LYS A 59 8.76 -19.88 35.03
C LYS A 59 7.74 -20.62 35.90
N LEU A 60 6.52 -20.10 36.01
CA LEU A 60 5.42 -20.74 36.76
C LEU A 60 5.00 -22.09 36.17
N ALA A 61 5.09 -22.28 34.86
CA ALA A 61 4.79 -23.54 34.19
C ALA A 61 5.80 -24.66 34.55
N LEU A 62 7.04 -24.28 34.89
CA LEU A 62 8.12 -25.22 35.22
C LEU A 62 8.29 -25.42 36.73
N GLU A 63 8.18 -24.33 37.50
CA GLU A 63 8.52 -24.27 38.93
C GLU A 63 7.28 -24.10 39.84
N GLY A 64 6.07 -24.08 39.28
CA GLY A 64 4.83 -23.92 40.05
C GLY A 64 4.68 -24.98 41.15
N VAL A 65 4.30 -24.55 42.35
CA VAL A 65 4.25 -25.39 43.56
C VAL A 65 3.23 -26.53 43.43
N THR A 66 2.14 -26.30 42.69
CA THR A 66 1.10 -27.31 42.42
C THR A 66 0.99 -27.60 40.92
N ALA A 67 0.51 -28.81 40.58
CA ALA A 67 0.27 -29.18 39.19
C ALA A 67 -0.73 -28.25 38.50
N ASP A 68 -1.76 -27.77 39.21
CA ASP A 68 -2.76 -26.83 38.68
C ASP A 68 -2.16 -25.46 38.33
N ILE A 69 -1.23 -24.94 39.15
CA ILE A 69 -0.52 -23.70 38.86
C ILE A 69 0.35 -23.88 37.60
N ARG A 70 1.08 -25.00 37.51
CA ARG A 70 1.93 -25.29 36.34
C ARG A 70 1.11 -25.43 35.05
N LEU A 71 -0.01 -26.14 35.10
CA LEU A 71 -0.91 -26.30 33.95
C LEU A 71 -1.60 -24.99 33.56
N SER A 72 -2.03 -24.18 34.53
CA SER A 72 -2.66 -22.88 34.25
C SER A 72 -1.67 -21.89 33.65
N ALA A 73 -0.43 -21.86 34.16
CA ALA A 73 0.64 -21.04 33.60
C ALA A 73 1.01 -21.48 32.17
N ALA A 74 1.08 -22.80 31.94
CA ALA A 74 1.34 -23.37 30.62
C ALA A 74 0.25 -23.02 29.59
N LYS A 75 -1.03 -22.96 30.01
CA LYS A 75 -2.15 -22.53 29.15
C LYS A 75 -2.13 -21.03 28.84
N GLY A 76 -1.52 -20.21 29.70
CA GLY A 76 -1.38 -18.77 29.49
C GLY A 76 -0.25 -18.39 28.53
N LEU A 77 0.61 -19.34 28.14
CA LEU A 77 1.70 -19.08 27.23
C LEU A 77 1.21 -18.98 25.78
N THR A 78 1.60 -17.90 25.12
CA THR A 78 1.31 -17.61 23.71
C THR A 78 2.57 -17.31 22.90
N ASP A 79 3.67 -16.94 23.57
CA ASP A 79 4.95 -16.66 22.91
C ASP A 79 5.65 -17.96 22.46
N ALA A 80 6.03 -18.03 21.18
CA ALA A 80 6.62 -19.22 20.58
C ALA A 80 7.96 -19.61 21.21
N GLU A 81 8.77 -18.63 21.60
CA GLU A 81 10.09 -18.87 22.18
C GLU A 81 9.98 -19.44 23.60
N GLN A 82 9.13 -18.83 24.43
CA GLN A 82 8.82 -19.37 25.77
C GLN A 82 8.15 -20.74 25.71
N LEU A 83 7.22 -20.96 24.79
CA LEU A 83 6.59 -22.27 24.59
C LEU A 83 7.64 -23.34 24.20
N GLN A 84 8.59 -23.06 23.31
CA GLN A 84 9.67 -24.01 22.97
C GLN A 84 10.55 -24.32 24.18
N LYS A 85 10.90 -23.30 24.96
CA LYS A 85 11.73 -23.44 26.17
C LYS A 85 11.04 -24.33 27.20
N VAL A 86 9.78 -24.08 27.51
CA VAL A 86 9.00 -24.88 28.46
C VAL A 86 8.77 -26.30 27.95
N GLN A 87 8.51 -26.49 26.65
CA GLN A 87 8.38 -27.83 26.05
C GLN A 87 9.65 -28.67 26.26
N LYS A 88 10.83 -28.07 26.04
CA LYS A 88 12.11 -28.77 26.15
C LYS A 88 12.40 -29.19 27.60
N GLN A 89 12.06 -28.33 28.56
CA GLN A 89 12.34 -28.55 29.99
C GLN A 89 11.29 -29.40 30.71
N ALA A 90 10.02 -29.36 30.29
CA ALA A 90 8.95 -30.20 30.83
C ALA A 90 9.01 -31.66 30.33
N LYS A 91 9.75 -31.93 29.24
CA LYS A 91 9.91 -33.26 28.66
C LYS A 91 10.53 -34.23 29.67
N GLY A 92 9.73 -35.22 30.11
CA GLY A 92 10.14 -36.20 31.11
C GLY A 92 9.95 -35.78 32.58
N ARG A 93 9.58 -34.51 32.85
CA ARG A 93 9.31 -33.99 34.20
C ARG A 93 7.83 -33.82 34.51
N ASP A 94 7.06 -33.25 33.59
CA ASP A 94 5.62 -33.03 33.76
C ASP A 94 4.88 -33.28 32.44
N LYS A 95 4.20 -34.42 32.34
CA LYS A 95 3.52 -34.87 31.12
C LYS A 95 2.37 -33.92 30.72
N GLY A 96 1.66 -33.35 31.70
CA GLY A 96 0.52 -32.47 31.46
C GLY A 96 0.95 -31.13 30.89
N VAL A 97 1.97 -30.51 31.48
CA VAL A 97 2.59 -29.27 30.97
C VAL A 97 3.20 -29.49 29.58
N TYR A 98 3.94 -30.59 29.39
CA TYR A 98 4.54 -30.93 28.10
C TYR A 98 3.50 -31.07 26.97
N GLN A 99 2.38 -31.77 27.22
CA GLN A 99 1.33 -31.94 26.22
C GLN A 99 0.61 -30.61 25.92
N THR A 100 0.34 -29.80 26.93
CA THR A 100 -0.33 -28.49 26.78
C THR A 100 0.50 -27.55 25.90
N VAL A 101 1.78 -27.39 26.22
CA VAL A 101 2.70 -26.53 25.48
C VAL A 101 2.98 -27.07 24.08
N LYS A 102 3.06 -28.40 23.92
CA LYS A 102 3.16 -29.04 22.59
C LYS A 102 1.96 -28.74 21.70
N GLN A 103 0.74 -28.80 22.24
CA GLN A 103 -0.48 -28.45 21.51
C GLN A 103 -0.49 -26.95 21.15
N ALA A 104 -0.11 -26.07 22.08
CA ALA A 104 -0.01 -24.63 21.82
C ALA A 104 1.04 -24.30 20.71
N LEU A 105 2.20 -24.95 20.71
CA LEU A 105 3.20 -24.82 19.63
C LEU A 105 2.68 -25.33 18.29
N GLN A 106 1.91 -26.42 18.29
CA GLN A 106 1.29 -26.94 17.08
C GLN A 106 0.25 -25.96 16.53
N ALA A 107 -0.60 -25.39 17.40
CA ALA A 107 -1.56 -24.35 17.03
C ALA A 107 -0.85 -23.10 16.47
N HIS A 108 0.22 -22.62 17.11
CA HIS A 108 1.00 -21.48 16.62
C HIS A 108 1.62 -21.76 15.24
N ARG A 109 2.15 -22.97 14.99
CA ARG A 109 2.65 -23.34 13.66
C ARG A 109 1.54 -23.33 12.61
N GLN A 110 0.38 -23.89 12.95
CA GLN A 110 -0.79 -23.90 12.07
C GLN A 110 -1.32 -22.49 11.80
N ASP A 111 -1.28 -21.59 12.77
CA ASP A 111 -1.67 -20.19 12.61
C ASP A 111 -0.69 -19.44 11.69
N VAL A 112 0.63 -19.64 11.87
CA VAL A 112 1.66 -19.07 10.98
C VAL A 112 1.49 -19.59 9.55
N GLU A 113 1.33 -20.90 9.37
CA GLU A 113 1.10 -21.51 8.05
C GLU A 113 -0.20 -21.00 7.41
N ARG A 114 -1.27 -20.80 8.20
CA ARG A 114 -2.52 -20.19 7.73
C ARG A 114 -2.29 -18.75 7.25
N GLN A 115 -1.56 -17.94 8.02
CA GLN A 115 -1.24 -16.56 7.64
C GLN A 115 -0.39 -16.49 6.37
N GLU A 116 0.63 -17.35 6.24
CA GLU A 116 1.44 -17.46 5.02
C GLU A 116 0.61 -17.86 3.81
N ASN A 117 -0.30 -18.83 3.96
CA ASN A 117 -1.20 -19.25 2.88
C ASN A 117 -2.16 -18.13 2.47
N VAL A 118 -2.74 -17.38 3.43
CA VAL A 118 -3.57 -16.22 3.12
C VAL A 118 -2.76 -15.15 2.36
N ALA A 119 -1.55 -14.83 2.82
CA ALA A 119 -0.68 -13.86 2.16
C ALA A 119 -0.33 -14.27 0.72
N ARG A 120 -0.08 -15.56 0.48
CA ARG A 120 0.12 -16.11 -0.87
C ARG A 120 -1.14 -15.97 -1.72
N THR A 121 -2.32 -16.34 -1.19
CA THR A 121 -3.59 -16.22 -1.91
C THR A 121 -3.91 -14.77 -2.29
N ILE A 122 -3.72 -13.81 -1.38
CA ILE A 122 -3.89 -12.37 -1.63
C ILE A 122 -2.99 -11.93 -2.80
N THR A 123 -1.72 -12.34 -2.78
CA THR A 123 -0.77 -12.00 -3.86
C THR A 123 -1.20 -12.60 -5.20
N THR A 124 -1.65 -13.86 -5.20
CA THR A 124 -2.20 -14.52 -6.40
C THR A 124 -3.45 -13.82 -6.95
N LEU A 125 -4.37 -13.39 -6.07
CA LEU A 125 -5.58 -12.66 -6.49
C LEU A 125 -5.24 -11.32 -7.14
N ILE A 126 -4.28 -10.57 -6.58
CA ILE A 126 -3.81 -9.32 -7.17
C ILE A 126 -3.20 -9.55 -8.55
N ASN A 127 -2.32 -10.54 -8.69
CA ASN A 127 -1.70 -10.88 -9.97
C ASN A 127 -2.76 -11.29 -11.00
N ASN A 128 -3.72 -12.14 -10.63
CA ASN A 128 -4.80 -12.55 -11.52
C ASN A 128 -5.67 -11.37 -11.97
N ALA A 129 -5.98 -10.42 -11.07
CA ALA A 129 -6.72 -9.21 -11.42
C ALA A 129 -5.91 -8.32 -12.38
N GLN A 130 -4.61 -8.18 -12.17
CA GLN A 130 -3.73 -7.41 -13.06
C GLN A 130 -3.54 -8.07 -14.43
N GLU A 131 -3.41 -9.38 -14.49
CA GLU A 131 -3.35 -10.15 -15.74
C GLU A 131 -4.67 -10.07 -16.50
N GLN A 132 -5.79 -10.22 -15.81
CA GLN A 132 -7.11 -10.07 -16.42
C GLN A 132 -7.32 -8.65 -16.97
N ALA A 133 -6.88 -7.61 -16.26
CA ALA A 133 -6.93 -6.23 -16.74
C ALA A 133 -6.20 -6.03 -18.09
N ARG A 134 -5.21 -6.88 -18.40
CA ARG A 134 -4.43 -6.85 -19.65
C ARG A 134 -4.90 -7.87 -20.69
N SER A 135 -5.86 -8.73 -20.33
CA SER A 135 -6.28 -9.84 -21.19
C SER A 135 -7.23 -9.39 -22.30
N GLU A 136 -7.11 -10.06 -23.45
CA GLU A 136 -8.02 -9.92 -24.60
C GLU A 136 -9.15 -10.97 -24.58
N ASP A 137 -9.18 -11.88 -23.60
CA ASP A 137 -10.20 -12.93 -23.53
C ASP A 137 -11.57 -12.37 -23.11
N THR A 138 -12.50 -12.28 -24.05
CA THR A 138 -13.79 -11.61 -23.88
C THR A 138 -14.93 -12.52 -23.39
N LYS A 139 -14.78 -13.85 -23.41
CA LYS A 139 -15.93 -14.77 -23.21
C LYS A 139 -16.37 -14.90 -21.75
N LEU A 140 -15.43 -14.90 -20.82
CA LEU A 140 -15.69 -15.09 -19.39
C LEU A 140 -15.16 -13.92 -18.55
N TYR A 141 -14.92 -12.76 -19.18
CA TYR A 141 -14.27 -11.63 -18.53
C TYR A 141 -15.05 -11.17 -17.28
N GLN A 142 -16.35 -10.90 -17.43
CA GLN A 142 -17.20 -10.49 -16.31
C GLN A 142 -17.24 -11.55 -15.20
N ALA A 143 -17.50 -12.82 -15.55
CA ALA A 143 -17.58 -13.91 -14.59
C ALA A 143 -16.27 -14.12 -13.81
N ARG A 144 -15.11 -13.99 -14.46
CA ARG A 144 -13.80 -14.06 -13.80
C ARG A 144 -13.56 -12.87 -12.87
N LEU A 145 -13.95 -11.66 -13.28
CA LEU A 145 -13.82 -10.47 -12.44
C LEU A 145 -14.69 -10.59 -11.18
N GLU A 146 -15.92 -11.06 -11.33
CA GLU A 146 -16.84 -11.33 -10.21
C GLU A 146 -16.27 -12.41 -9.28
N ALA A 147 -15.73 -13.50 -9.83
CA ALA A 147 -15.07 -14.54 -9.04
C ALA A 147 -13.88 -14.00 -8.24
N LEU A 148 -12.99 -13.21 -8.86
CA LEU A 148 -11.86 -12.57 -8.19
C LEU A 148 -12.33 -11.59 -7.10
N THR A 149 -13.35 -10.79 -7.38
CA THR A 149 -13.89 -9.82 -6.42
C THR A 149 -14.53 -10.52 -5.22
N ASN A 150 -15.21 -11.64 -5.43
CA ASN A 150 -15.81 -12.44 -4.35
C ASN A 150 -14.74 -13.11 -3.49
N GLN A 151 -13.72 -13.71 -4.10
CA GLN A 151 -12.58 -14.29 -3.37
C GLN A 151 -11.80 -13.23 -2.57
N TRP A 152 -11.70 -12.00 -3.09
CA TRP A 152 -11.05 -10.90 -2.40
C TRP A 152 -11.82 -10.46 -1.15
N LYS A 153 -13.14 -10.35 -1.20
CA LYS A 153 -13.98 -9.92 -0.06
C LYS A 153 -13.76 -10.76 1.20
N GLU A 154 -13.49 -12.05 1.04
CA GLU A 154 -13.23 -12.96 2.17
C GLU A 154 -11.88 -12.69 2.85
N LEU A 155 -10.91 -12.12 2.12
CA LEU A 155 -9.53 -11.93 2.55
C LEU A 155 -9.13 -10.47 2.76
N GLU A 156 -9.99 -9.51 2.37
CA GLU A 156 -9.72 -8.07 2.41
C GLU A 156 -9.30 -7.58 3.80
N SER A 157 -9.93 -8.10 4.86
CA SER A 157 -9.60 -7.74 6.26
C SER A 157 -8.19 -8.17 6.70
N GLN A 158 -7.57 -9.11 5.98
CA GLN A 158 -6.23 -9.65 6.26
C GLN A 158 -5.17 -9.06 5.32
N ALA A 159 -5.58 -8.23 4.35
CA ALA A 159 -4.69 -7.58 3.40
C ALA A 159 -4.10 -6.27 3.94
N THR A 160 -2.88 -5.94 3.51
CA THR A 160 -2.28 -4.63 3.79
C THR A 160 -2.91 -3.52 2.94
N ALA A 161 -2.81 -2.26 3.38
CA ALA A 161 -3.36 -1.13 2.63
C ALA A 161 -2.81 -1.03 1.19
N GLU A 162 -1.53 -1.38 0.99
CA GLU A 162 -0.91 -1.39 -0.34
C GLU A 162 -1.50 -2.49 -1.23
N GLN A 163 -1.72 -3.68 -0.70
CA GLN A 163 -2.37 -4.79 -1.42
C GLN A 163 -3.83 -4.46 -1.79
N VAL A 164 -4.57 -3.82 -0.88
CA VAL A 164 -5.92 -3.33 -1.16
C VAL A 164 -5.92 -2.32 -2.31
N GLN A 165 -5.00 -1.36 -2.28
CA GLN A 165 -4.87 -0.37 -3.35
C GLN A 165 -4.54 -1.02 -4.70
N GLN A 166 -3.61 -1.98 -4.74
CA GLN A 166 -3.24 -2.69 -5.97
C GLN A 166 -4.42 -3.49 -6.55
N PHE A 167 -5.19 -4.17 -5.70
CA PHE A 167 -6.37 -4.91 -6.14
C PHE A 167 -7.47 -3.97 -6.66
N LEU A 168 -7.73 -2.86 -5.96
CA LEU A 168 -8.71 -1.85 -6.37
C LEU A 168 -8.35 -1.20 -7.71
N GLU A 169 -7.07 -0.89 -7.94
CA GLU A 169 -6.62 -0.34 -9.22
C GLU A 169 -6.79 -1.35 -10.35
N ALA A 170 -6.43 -2.62 -10.14
CA ALA A 170 -6.60 -3.67 -11.13
C ALA A 170 -8.09 -3.91 -11.46
N THR A 171 -8.95 -3.97 -10.45
CA THR A 171 -10.40 -4.13 -10.64
C THR A 171 -11.05 -2.91 -11.30
N HIS A 172 -10.57 -1.70 -11.04
CA HIS A 172 -11.02 -0.49 -11.77
C HIS A 172 -10.74 -0.63 -13.27
N ARG A 173 -9.50 -0.98 -13.64
CA ARG A 173 -9.12 -1.19 -15.04
C ARG A 173 -9.95 -2.29 -15.71
N CYS A 174 -10.24 -3.38 -14.99
CA CYS A 174 -11.14 -4.41 -15.50
C CYS A 174 -12.57 -3.90 -15.75
N ARG A 175 -13.10 -3.02 -14.89
CA ARG A 175 -14.44 -2.43 -15.08
C ARG A 175 -14.48 -1.46 -16.25
N GLU A 176 -13.46 -0.62 -16.42
CA GLU A 176 -13.33 0.25 -17.60
C GLU A 176 -13.32 -0.60 -18.88
N ARG A 177 -12.55 -1.69 -18.89
CA ARG A 177 -12.50 -2.61 -20.03
C ARG A 177 -13.85 -3.27 -20.32
N LEU A 178 -14.61 -3.65 -19.29
CA LEU A 178 -15.97 -4.19 -19.46
C LEU A 178 -16.90 -3.16 -20.10
N GLN A 179 -16.85 -1.91 -19.65
CA GLN A 179 -17.65 -0.82 -20.22
C GLN A 179 -17.30 -0.57 -21.68
N GLU A 180 -16.02 -0.57 -22.05
CA GLU A 180 -15.58 -0.48 -23.45
C GLU A 180 -16.13 -1.63 -24.30
N MET A 181 -16.09 -2.86 -23.78
CA MET A 181 -16.60 -4.04 -24.48
C MET A 181 -18.12 -4.02 -24.64
N GLU A 182 -18.86 -3.55 -23.64
CA GLU A 182 -20.31 -3.39 -23.69
C GLU A 182 -20.70 -2.31 -24.70
N ALA A 183 -20.04 -1.14 -24.64
CA ALA A 183 -20.25 -0.05 -25.60
C ALA A 183 -19.99 -0.50 -27.04
N ALA A 184 -18.88 -1.21 -27.30
CA ALA A 184 -18.58 -1.73 -28.63
C ALA A 184 -19.64 -2.74 -29.13
N ARG A 185 -20.15 -3.61 -28.24
CA ARG A 185 -21.24 -4.55 -28.60
C ARG A 185 -22.56 -3.82 -28.88
N GLU A 186 -22.87 -2.76 -28.14
CA GLU A 186 -24.05 -1.94 -28.38
C GLU A 186 -23.95 -1.16 -29.69
N GLU A 187 -22.77 -0.62 -30.01
CA GLU A 187 -22.49 0.02 -31.30
C GLU A 187 -22.63 -0.97 -32.46
N GLU A 188 -22.06 -2.17 -32.35
CA GLU A 188 -22.20 -3.21 -33.38
C GLU A 188 -23.66 -3.64 -33.59
N LYS A 189 -24.42 -3.81 -32.50
CA LYS A 189 -25.87 -4.08 -32.57
C LYS A 189 -26.63 -2.94 -33.24
N ARG A 190 -26.33 -1.69 -32.86
CA ARG A 190 -26.97 -0.49 -33.44
C ARG A 190 -26.70 -0.42 -34.94
N HIS A 191 -25.45 -0.62 -35.36
CA HIS A 191 -25.07 -0.65 -36.77
C HIS A 191 -25.77 -1.80 -37.51
N GLY A 192 -25.85 -2.99 -36.93
CA GLY A 192 -26.56 -4.13 -37.50
C GLY A 192 -28.07 -3.89 -37.65
N GLU A 193 -28.70 -3.26 -36.67
CA GLU A 193 -30.13 -2.90 -36.71
C GLU A 193 -30.40 -1.80 -37.74
N GLN A 194 -29.55 -0.78 -37.83
CA GLN A 194 -29.63 0.25 -38.87
C GLN A 194 -29.47 -0.35 -40.27
N LEU A 195 -28.52 -1.27 -40.48
CA LEU A 195 -28.37 -1.98 -41.75
C LEU A 195 -29.66 -2.73 -42.12
N ARG A 196 -30.19 -3.53 -41.19
CA ARG A 196 -31.43 -4.29 -41.39
C ARG A 196 -32.62 -3.39 -41.70
N GLN A 197 -32.77 -2.27 -41.00
CA GLN A 197 -33.84 -1.31 -41.26
C GLN A 197 -33.75 -0.70 -42.67
N ARG A 198 -32.54 -0.42 -43.17
CA ARG A 198 -32.33 0.04 -44.56
C ARG A 198 -32.74 -1.03 -45.56
N GLU A 199 -32.30 -2.27 -45.38
CA GLU A 199 -32.64 -3.40 -46.25
C GLU A 199 -34.16 -3.63 -46.31
N GLU A 200 -34.83 -3.70 -45.15
CA GLU A 200 -36.29 -3.86 -45.07
C GLU A 200 -37.05 -2.70 -45.72
N THR A 201 -36.53 -1.47 -45.60
CA THR A 201 -37.14 -0.29 -46.23
C THR A 201 -37.03 -0.36 -47.76
N LEU A 202 -35.85 -0.74 -48.29
CA LEU A 202 -35.64 -0.90 -49.73
C LEU A 202 -36.46 -2.05 -50.30
N GLU A 203 -36.53 -3.19 -49.61
CA GLU A 203 -37.32 -4.35 -50.01
C GLU A 203 -38.81 -4.02 -50.05
N LEU A 204 -39.33 -3.33 -49.02
CA LEU A 204 -40.74 -2.92 -48.97
C LEU A 204 -41.07 -1.89 -50.06
N LEU A 205 -40.21 -0.91 -50.31
CA LEU A 205 -40.41 0.06 -51.40
C LEU A 205 -40.37 -0.60 -52.77
N THR A 206 -39.49 -1.58 -52.97
CA THR A 206 -39.35 -2.28 -54.25
C THR A 206 -40.55 -3.19 -54.50
N SER A 207 -40.92 -4.03 -53.53
CA SER A 207 -42.08 -4.92 -53.61
C SER A 207 -43.38 -4.14 -53.82
N THR A 208 -43.59 -3.05 -53.10
CA THR A 208 -44.80 -2.21 -53.29
C THR A 208 -44.87 -1.61 -54.69
N LEU A 209 -43.75 -1.17 -55.26
CA LEU A 209 -43.73 -0.68 -56.65
C LEU A 209 -43.98 -1.80 -57.67
N GLU A 210 -43.51 -3.01 -57.41
CA GLU A 210 -43.79 -4.19 -58.25
C GLU A 210 -45.28 -4.61 -58.17
N ASP A 211 -45.85 -4.60 -56.98
CA ASP A 211 -47.29 -4.83 -56.77
C ASP A 211 -48.14 -3.79 -57.52
N LEU A 212 -47.78 -2.51 -57.44
CA LEU A 212 -48.46 -1.45 -58.17
C LEU A 212 -48.34 -1.58 -59.70
N LYS A 213 -47.24 -2.16 -60.20
CA LYS A 213 -47.06 -2.45 -61.63
C LYS A 213 -47.85 -3.66 -62.11
N SER A 214 -48.14 -4.62 -61.22
CA SER A 214 -48.84 -5.87 -61.55
C SER A 214 -50.37 -5.80 -61.34
N GLN A 215 -50.88 -4.78 -60.65
CA GLN A 215 -52.32 -4.55 -60.47
C GLN A 215 -53.04 -4.34 -61.81
N THR A 216 -54.26 -4.89 -61.94
CA THR A 216 -55.12 -4.61 -63.09
C THR A 216 -55.77 -3.23 -62.94
N GLY A 217 -55.90 -2.47 -64.03
CA GLY A 217 -56.35 -1.07 -64.04
C GLY A 217 -57.78 -0.79 -63.55
N ASP A 218 -58.51 -1.81 -63.08
CA ASP A 218 -59.88 -1.74 -62.59
C ASP A 218 -59.96 -1.48 -61.06
N SER A 219 -58.91 -1.80 -60.30
CA SER A 219 -58.87 -1.61 -58.85
C SER A 219 -57.77 -0.62 -58.47
N LEU A 220 -58.16 0.62 -58.12
CA LEU A 220 -57.22 1.63 -57.65
C LEU A 220 -56.80 1.37 -56.19
N PRO A 221 -55.51 1.46 -55.87
CA PRO A 221 -55.04 1.30 -54.49
C PRO A 221 -55.49 2.47 -53.60
N SER A 222 -55.58 2.22 -52.30
CA SER A 222 -56.00 3.24 -51.33
C SER A 222 -54.93 4.32 -51.19
N LEU A 223 -55.33 5.57 -51.43
CA LEU A 223 -54.45 6.73 -51.31
C LEU A 223 -53.91 6.89 -49.89
N SER A 224 -54.75 6.66 -48.86
CA SER A 224 -54.36 6.81 -47.46
C SER A 224 -53.36 5.76 -47.01
N SER A 225 -53.43 4.53 -47.52
CA SER A 225 -52.47 3.48 -47.17
C SER A 225 -51.10 3.73 -47.81
N LEU A 226 -51.08 4.18 -49.07
CA LEU A 226 -49.82 4.51 -49.75
C LEU A 226 -49.17 5.78 -49.17
N ASP A 227 -49.96 6.78 -48.78
CA ASP A 227 -49.45 7.97 -48.07
C ASP A 227 -48.85 7.64 -46.70
N ALA A 228 -49.50 6.75 -45.95
CA ALA A 228 -48.99 6.26 -44.67
C ALA A 228 -47.68 5.45 -44.87
N LEU A 229 -47.63 4.60 -45.89
CA LEU A 229 -46.44 3.83 -46.24
C LEU A 229 -45.28 4.74 -46.61
N GLN A 230 -45.50 5.73 -47.49
CA GLN A 230 -44.48 6.70 -47.91
C GLN A 230 -43.86 7.40 -46.69
N ARG A 231 -44.69 7.97 -45.81
CA ARG A 231 -44.20 8.70 -44.61
C ARG A 231 -43.45 7.78 -43.65
N THR A 232 -43.92 6.55 -43.48
CA THR A 232 -43.28 5.57 -42.59
C THR A 232 -41.90 5.18 -43.13
N GLN A 233 -41.79 4.90 -44.43
CA GLN A 233 -40.51 4.53 -45.03
C GLN A 233 -39.52 5.71 -45.11
N GLU A 234 -39.99 6.95 -45.29
CA GLU A 234 -39.14 8.15 -45.23
C GLU A 234 -38.50 8.32 -43.85
N ASN A 235 -39.29 8.19 -42.78
CA ASN A 235 -38.77 8.30 -41.42
C ASN A 235 -37.83 7.15 -41.07
N ARG A 236 -38.20 5.91 -41.41
CA ARG A 236 -37.34 4.73 -41.19
C ARG A 236 -36.00 4.88 -41.91
N TRP A 237 -36.01 5.37 -43.15
CA TRP A 237 -34.78 5.61 -43.90
C TRP A 237 -33.91 6.71 -43.27
N LEU A 238 -34.50 7.83 -42.86
CA LEU A 238 -33.78 8.92 -42.20
C LEU A 238 -33.12 8.48 -40.88
N GLU A 239 -33.83 7.70 -40.07
CA GLU A 239 -33.30 7.17 -38.81
C GLU A 239 -32.21 6.12 -39.04
N ALA A 240 -32.40 5.22 -40.01
CA ALA A 240 -31.46 4.16 -40.31
C ALA A 240 -30.18 4.64 -41.02
N THR A 241 -30.23 5.81 -41.65
CA THR A 241 -29.07 6.46 -42.31
C THR A 241 -28.38 7.51 -41.45
N ARG A 242 -28.94 7.81 -40.26
CA ARG A 242 -28.35 8.77 -39.32
C ARG A 242 -27.04 8.21 -38.76
N ASP A 243 -25.97 8.97 -38.93
CA ASP A 243 -24.63 8.66 -38.43
C ASP A 243 -24.07 7.29 -38.93
N THR A 244 -24.54 6.82 -40.09
CA THR A 244 -24.03 5.60 -40.75
C THR A 244 -23.59 5.84 -42.19
N ASP A 245 -22.53 5.15 -42.60
CA ASP A 245 -22.13 5.12 -44.00
C ASP A 245 -23.14 4.28 -44.81
N VAL A 246 -23.74 4.90 -45.82
CA VAL A 246 -24.68 4.28 -46.75
C VAL A 246 -23.96 4.06 -48.08
N SER A 247 -24.12 2.87 -48.68
CA SER A 247 -23.52 2.65 -49.99
C SER A 247 -24.21 3.51 -51.05
N ARG A 248 -23.45 3.97 -52.04
CA ARG A 248 -24.00 4.73 -53.18
C ARG A 248 -25.12 3.97 -53.90
N GLN A 249 -25.05 2.64 -53.91
CA GLN A 249 -26.07 1.81 -54.55
C GLN A 249 -27.37 1.81 -53.75
N GLU A 250 -27.33 1.60 -52.43
CA GLU A 250 -28.52 1.66 -51.57
C GLU A 250 -29.21 3.02 -51.64
N GLN A 251 -28.43 4.11 -51.57
CA GLN A 251 -28.94 5.46 -51.66
C GLN A 251 -29.63 5.74 -53.00
N LYS A 252 -29.02 5.31 -54.11
CA LYS A 252 -29.61 5.43 -55.44
C LYS A 252 -30.91 4.62 -55.58
N THR A 253 -30.93 3.40 -55.04
CA THR A 253 -32.13 2.55 -55.04
C THR A 253 -33.26 3.23 -54.28
N TYR A 254 -33.00 3.73 -53.06
CA TYR A 254 -33.99 4.47 -52.27
C TYR A 254 -34.53 5.69 -53.01
N GLU A 255 -33.65 6.57 -53.50
CA GLU A 255 -34.04 7.80 -54.21
C GLU A 255 -34.92 7.50 -55.43
N SER A 256 -34.55 6.47 -56.20
CA SER A 256 -35.32 6.06 -57.38
C SER A 256 -36.69 5.47 -57.04
N ALA A 257 -36.78 4.61 -56.01
CA ALA A 257 -38.01 3.98 -55.58
C ALA A 257 -38.97 5.01 -54.96
N MET A 258 -38.45 5.88 -54.09
CA MET A 258 -39.23 6.96 -53.49
C MET A 258 -39.76 7.97 -54.51
N LEU A 259 -38.94 8.33 -55.51
CA LEU A 259 -39.39 9.21 -56.59
C LEU A 259 -40.52 8.57 -57.40
N ALA A 260 -40.39 7.28 -57.75
CA ALA A 260 -41.43 6.53 -58.47
C ALA A 260 -42.74 6.47 -57.66
N LEU A 261 -42.66 6.18 -56.35
CA LEU A 261 -43.82 6.13 -55.46
C LEU A 261 -44.51 7.50 -55.33
N ARG A 262 -43.74 8.59 -55.17
CA ARG A 262 -44.27 9.96 -55.08
C ARG A 262 -44.96 10.40 -56.37
N ASN A 263 -44.41 10.05 -57.53
CA ASN A 263 -45.00 10.35 -58.83
C ASN A 263 -46.33 9.60 -59.00
N TYR A 264 -46.37 8.31 -58.63
CA TYR A 264 -47.59 7.51 -58.65
C TYR A 264 -48.67 8.06 -57.71
N LEU A 265 -48.33 8.38 -56.47
CA LEU A 265 -49.24 9.00 -55.50
C LEU A 265 -49.79 10.35 -55.98
N SER A 266 -48.95 11.17 -56.60
CA SER A 266 -49.36 12.47 -57.15
C SER A 266 -50.35 12.30 -58.30
N ALA A 267 -50.09 11.38 -59.23
CA ALA A 267 -51.01 11.07 -60.32
C ALA A 267 -52.33 10.48 -59.81
N LEU A 268 -52.29 9.62 -58.78
CA LEU A 268 -53.48 9.07 -58.12
C LEU A 268 -54.32 10.14 -57.43
N ARG A 269 -53.70 11.13 -56.76
CA ARG A 269 -54.40 12.29 -56.18
C ARG A 269 -55.09 13.13 -57.24
N ARG A 270 -54.40 13.43 -58.34
CA ARG A 270 -54.98 14.21 -59.44
C ARG A 270 -56.11 13.44 -60.13
N LEU A 271 -55.96 12.13 -60.33
CA LEU A 271 -57.00 11.27 -60.87
C LEU A 271 -58.25 11.22 -59.96
N THR A 272 -58.06 11.10 -58.64
CA THR A 272 -59.17 11.07 -57.69
C THR A 272 -59.91 12.41 -57.63
N GLN A 273 -59.20 13.54 -57.72
CA GLN A 273 -59.80 14.88 -57.82
C GLN A 273 -60.53 15.11 -59.15
N ALA A 274 -59.99 14.60 -60.26
CA ALA A 274 -60.58 14.74 -61.59
C ALA A 274 -61.73 13.76 -61.88
N ARG A 275 -62.08 12.87 -60.93
CA ARG A 275 -63.01 11.76 -61.15
C ARG A 275 -64.40 12.19 -61.63
N GLU A 276 -64.95 13.27 -61.06
CA GLU A 276 -66.26 13.79 -61.45
C GLU A 276 -66.25 14.37 -62.87
N HIS A 277 -65.22 15.17 -63.19
CA HIS A 277 -65.02 15.76 -64.52
C HIS A 277 -64.79 14.69 -65.60
N ILE A 278 -64.07 13.62 -65.27
CA ILE A 278 -63.89 12.46 -66.13
C ILE A 278 -65.23 11.76 -66.39
N GLY A 279 -66.10 11.65 -65.38
CA GLY A 279 -67.43 11.08 -65.49
C GLY A 279 -68.35 11.87 -66.41
N GLU A 280 -68.34 13.20 -66.29
CA GLU A 280 -69.10 14.12 -67.17
C GLU A 280 -68.68 13.98 -68.63
N LEU A 281 -67.36 13.96 -68.89
CA LEU A 281 -66.82 13.76 -70.23
C LEU A 281 -67.10 12.35 -70.77
N SER A 282 -67.10 11.32 -69.92
CA SER A 282 -67.46 9.96 -70.32
C SER A 282 -68.93 9.83 -70.70
N ALA A 283 -69.85 10.46 -69.95
CA ALA A 283 -71.28 10.44 -70.27
C ALA A 283 -71.58 11.12 -71.62
N ALA A 284 -70.81 12.16 -71.98
CA ALA A 284 -70.87 12.80 -73.29
C ALA A 284 -70.25 11.94 -74.42
N LEU A 285 -69.42 10.95 -74.10
CA LEU A 285 -68.91 9.98 -75.08
C LEU A 285 -69.99 8.98 -75.50
N ASP A 286 -70.86 8.60 -74.57
CA ASP A 286 -71.87 7.56 -74.76
C ASP A 286 -73.16 8.06 -75.44
N SER A 287 -73.31 9.38 -75.67
CA SER A 287 -74.55 10.00 -76.15
C SER A 287 -74.72 10.10 -77.69
N ASP A 288 -73.91 9.42 -78.50
CA ASP A 288 -73.96 9.38 -79.99
C ASP A 288 -73.93 10.74 -80.74
N GLU A 289 -73.79 11.87 -80.03
CA GLU A 289 -73.62 13.22 -80.58
C GLU A 289 -72.14 13.52 -80.91
N ALA A 290 -71.90 14.30 -81.98
CA ALA A 290 -70.55 14.65 -82.41
C ALA A 290 -69.81 15.53 -81.38
N PHE A 291 -68.58 15.14 -81.02
CA PHE A 291 -67.77 15.83 -79.99
C PHE A 291 -67.51 17.30 -80.30
N THR A 292 -67.61 18.16 -79.28
CA THR A 292 -67.24 19.58 -79.40
C THR A 292 -65.72 19.77 -79.29
N THR A 293 -65.17 20.77 -80.00
CA THR A 293 -63.74 21.12 -79.92
C THR A 293 -63.31 21.51 -78.50
N GLU A 294 -64.23 22.05 -77.71
CA GLU A 294 -64.01 22.43 -76.31
C GLU A 294 -63.84 21.20 -75.41
N GLN A 295 -64.71 20.19 -75.52
CA GLN A 295 -64.58 18.92 -74.80
C GLN A 295 -63.28 18.18 -75.16
N GLN A 296 -62.85 18.24 -76.43
CA GLN A 296 -61.56 17.68 -76.86
C GLN A 296 -60.36 18.42 -76.25
N GLN A 297 -60.42 19.74 -76.10
CA GLN A 297 -59.37 20.53 -75.44
C GLN A 297 -59.34 20.31 -73.93
N GLN A 298 -60.50 20.20 -73.29
CA GLN A 298 -60.62 19.86 -71.87
C GLN A 298 -60.06 18.46 -71.59
N ALA A 299 -60.37 17.48 -72.44
CA ALA A 299 -59.81 16.13 -72.34
C ALA A 299 -58.28 16.10 -72.50
N LYS A 300 -57.72 16.88 -73.44
CA LYS A 300 -56.26 17.04 -73.60
C LYS A 300 -55.60 17.68 -72.38
N THR A 301 -56.28 18.65 -71.77
CA THR A 301 -55.79 19.36 -70.58
C THR A 301 -55.77 18.43 -69.37
N LEU A 302 -56.86 17.70 -69.12
CA LEU A 302 -56.98 16.73 -68.03
C LEU A 302 -55.93 15.61 -68.11
N ILE A 303 -55.67 15.05 -69.30
CA ILE A 303 -54.61 14.02 -69.46
C ILE A 303 -53.24 14.57 -69.09
N ARG A 304 -52.96 15.83 -69.46
CA ARG A 304 -51.68 16.48 -69.16
C ARG A 304 -51.56 16.85 -67.68
N GLU A 305 -52.65 17.23 -67.03
CA GLU A 305 -52.67 17.55 -65.60
C GLU A 305 -52.51 16.30 -64.74
N ILE A 306 -53.20 15.21 -65.07
CA ILE A 306 -53.12 13.95 -64.32
C ILE A 306 -51.72 13.33 -64.43
N ASP A 307 -51.07 13.44 -65.60
CA ASP A 307 -49.68 13.03 -65.84
C ASP A 307 -49.36 11.62 -65.30
N TRP A 308 -50.13 10.63 -65.76
CA TRP A 308 -50.02 9.26 -65.25
C TRP A 308 -48.64 8.65 -65.58
N PRO A 309 -47.89 8.15 -64.58
CA PRO A 309 -46.50 7.74 -64.77
C PRO A 309 -46.38 6.55 -65.73
N GLU A 310 -45.31 6.57 -66.54
CA GLU A 310 -44.98 5.49 -67.46
C GLU A 310 -44.56 4.21 -66.70
N GLY A 311 -44.87 3.04 -67.27
CA GLY A 311 -44.56 1.74 -66.67
C GLY A 311 -45.58 1.22 -65.65
N PHE A 312 -46.60 2.01 -65.29
CA PHE A 312 -47.74 1.58 -64.49
C PHE A 312 -48.98 1.31 -65.36
N PRO A 313 -49.82 0.33 -64.99
CA PRO A 313 -51.08 0.05 -65.68
C PRO A 313 -51.98 1.29 -65.62
N LYS A 314 -52.53 1.69 -66.77
CA LYS A 314 -53.38 2.88 -66.87
C LYS A 314 -54.78 2.53 -66.34
N PRO A 315 -55.34 3.32 -65.41
CA PRO A 315 -56.68 3.08 -64.88
C PRO A 315 -57.74 3.15 -65.96
N ALA A 316 -58.74 2.27 -65.91
CA ALA A 316 -59.86 2.26 -66.86
C ALA A 316 -60.60 3.61 -66.91
N LEU A 317 -60.61 4.35 -65.81
CA LEU A 317 -61.18 5.70 -65.70
C LEU A 317 -60.57 6.70 -66.71
N LEU A 318 -59.33 6.51 -67.16
CA LEU A 318 -58.69 7.43 -68.11
C LEU A 318 -59.01 7.15 -69.59
N GLU A 319 -59.56 5.98 -69.90
CA GLU A 319 -59.83 5.59 -71.29
C GLU A 319 -60.84 6.49 -72.04
N PRO A 320 -61.97 6.92 -71.44
CA PRO A 320 -62.93 7.80 -72.12
C PRO A 320 -62.30 9.14 -72.54
N VAL A 321 -61.54 9.75 -71.63
CA VAL A 321 -60.89 11.05 -71.87
C VAL A 321 -59.77 10.93 -72.90
N ARG A 322 -59.06 9.80 -72.96
CA ARG A 322 -58.04 9.55 -74.00
C ARG A 322 -58.64 9.37 -75.38
N LYS A 323 -59.82 8.75 -75.48
CA LYS A 323 -60.58 8.63 -76.74
C LYS A 323 -61.05 10.02 -77.23
N LEU A 324 -61.50 10.87 -76.31
CA LEU A 324 -61.93 12.25 -76.61
C LEU A 324 -60.76 13.16 -77.07
N ALA A 325 -59.59 13.03 -76.47
CA ALA A 325 -58.45 13.94 -76.63
C ALA A 325 -57.65 13.83 -77.95
N GLY A 326 -58.21 13.29 -79.05
CA GLY A 326 -57.51 12.97 -80.31
C GLY A 326 -56.38 13.93 -80.76
N LYS A 327 -55.30 13.39 -81.37
CA LYS A 327 -53.96 14.00 -81.60
C LYS A 327 -53.90 15.51 -81.97
N ARG A 328 -52.78 16.13 -81.55
CA ARG A 328 -52.44 17.55 -81.33
C ARG A 328 -52.28 18.43 -82.61
N ALA A 329 -52.64 19.73 -82.52
CA ALA A 329 -52.14 20.84 -83.37
C ALA A 329 -52.35 22.23 -82.70
N GLU A 330 -51.63 23.26 -83.17
CA GLU A 330 -51.15 24.49 -82.48
C GLU A 330 -51.98 25.80 -82.62
N LYS A 331 -51.53 26.83 -81.85
CA LYS A 331 -51.90 28.26 -81.61
C LYS A 331 -52.34 29.15 -82.81
N PRO A 332 -53.01 30.31 -82.61
CA PRO A 332 -52.38 31.67 -82.50
C PRO A 332 -53.12 32.67 -81.53
N ALA A 333 -52.50 33.56 -80.74
CA ALA A 333 -51.79 34.85 -80.96
C ALA A 333 -52.69 36.08 -81.24
N GLU A 334 -52.63 37.15 -80.40
CA GLU A 334 -52.35 38.55 -80.78
C GLU A 334 -52.45 39.61 -79.62
N LYS A 335 -51.31 40.28 -79.42
CA LYS A 335 -50.92 41.70 -79.20
C LYS A 335 -51.96 42.82 -79.05
N GLU A 336 -51.69 44.03 -78.57
CA GLU A 336 -50.65 44.71 -77.75
C GLU A 336 -51.21 46.14 -77.59
N ASP A 337 -51.85 46.42 -76.45
CA ASP A 337 -51.95 47.78 -75.88
C ASP A 337 -51.40 47.76 -74.43
N GLN A 338 -50.63 46.71 -74.16
CA GLN A 338 -50.49 46.14 -72.83
C GLN A 338 -49.17 46.54 -72.17
N GLY A 339 -48.07 46.79 -72.87
CA GLY A 339 -46.68 46.93 -72.35
C GLY A 339 -46.48 47.16 -70.83
N ASP A 340 -46.85 48.33 -70.32
CA ASP A 340 -46.61 48.70 -68.92
C ASP A 340 -47.61 48.10 -67.93
N GLN A 341 -48.90 48.02 -68.29
CA GLN A 341 -49.90 47.29 -67.50
C GLN A 341 -49.67 45.78 -67.58
N LYS A 342 -49.17 45.26 -68.70
CA LYS A 342 -48.77 43.87 -68.93
C LYS A 342 -47.63 43.52 -68.02
N ALA A 343 -46.59 44.36 -67.95
CA ALA A 343 -45.46 44.11 -67.06
C ALA A 343 -45.89 44.07 -65.59
N ARG A 344 -46.81 44.95 -65.16
CA ARG A 344 -47.37 44.93 -63.79
C ARG A 344 -48.30 43.73 -63.55
N VAL A 345 -49.14 43.40 -64.53
CA VAL A 345 -50.02 42.22 -64.49
C VAL A 345 -49.20 40.93 -64.50
N ASP A 346 -48.15 40.84 -65.30
CA ASP A 346 -47.28 39.67 -65.41
C ASP A 346 -46.43 39.52 -64.15
N ASN A 347 -45.93 40.62 -63.57
CA ASN A 347 -45.29 40.57 -62.24
C ASN A 347 -46.26 40.14 -61.13
N LEU A 348 -47.50 40.64 -61.16
CA LEU A 348 -48.53 40.20 -60.22
C LEU A 348 -48.86 38.72 -60.43
N LYS A 349 -49.00 38.25 -61.67
CA LYS A 349 -49.21 36.82 -61.98
C LYS A 349 -48.07 35.97 -61.44
N ILE A 350 -46.82 36.34 -61.72
CA ILE A 350 -45.65 35.61 -61.20
C ILE A 350 -45.67 35.56 -59.68
N THR A 351 -46.03 36.67 -59.02
CA THR A 351 -46.09 36.74 -57.55
C THR A 351 -47.27 35.93 -57.00
N LEU A 352 -48.42 35.92 -57.68
CA LEU A 352 -49.59 35.10 -57.32
C LEU A 352 -49.35 33.62 -57.56
N ASP A 353 -48.70 33.22 -58.65
CA ASP A 353 -48.34 31.83 -58.94
C ASP A 353 -47.31 31.31 -57.92
N LYS A 354 -46.34 32.15 -57.54
CA LYS A 354 -45.42 31.85 -56.43
C LYS A 354 -46.13 31.79 -55.08
N LEU A 355 -47.08 32.69 -54.83
CA LEU A 355 -47.86 32.68 -53.58
C LEU A 355 -48.70 31.42 -53.48
N GLU A 356 -49.36 31.02 -54.57
CA GLU A 356 -50.15 29.80 -54.67
C GLU A 356 -49.27 28.57 -54.47
N SER A 357 -48.14 28.47 -55.18
CA SER A 357 -47.18 27.39 -54.97
C SER A 357 -46.63 27.34 -53.54
N ALA A 358 -46.34 28.48 -52.93
CA ALA A 358 -45.90 28.55 -51.53
C ALA A 358 -47.02 28.15 -50.56
N LEU A 359 -48.28 28.51 -50.83
CA LEU A 359 -49.44 28.11 -50.02
C LEU A 359 -49.73 26.61 -50.15
N GLU A 360 -49.64 26.05 -51.36
CA GLU A 360 -49.77 24.61 -51.62
C GLU A 360 -48.62 23.82 -50.97
N ALA A 361 -47.40 24.34 -51.04
CA ALA A 361 -46.22 23.80 -50.36
C ALA A 361 -46.24 24.08 -48.84
N LYS A 362 -47.27 24.77 -48.33
CA LYS A 362 -47.47 25.15 -46.92
C LYS A 362 -46.33 25.95 -46.30
N GLN A 363 -45.62 26.73 -47.12
CA GLN A 363 -44.47 27.54 -46.73
C GLN A 363 -44.91 28.89 -46.13
N PHE A 364 -45.35 28.90 -44.86
CA PHE A 364 -45.98 30.07 -44.22
C PHE A 364 -45.19 31.40 -44.34
N ARG A 365 -43.87 31.39 -44.05
CA ARG A 365 -43.04 32.62 -44.10
C ARG A 365 -42.99 33.20 -45.51
N GLU A 366 -42.84 32.34 -46.50
CA GLU A 366 -42.77 32.71 -47.91
C GLU A 366 -44.14 33.17 -48.41
N SER A 367 -45.22 32.45 -48.08
CA SER A 367 -46.60 32.85 -48.37
C SER A 367 -46.94 34.22 -47.76
N ARG A 368 -46.51 34.52 -46.53
CA ARG A 368 -46.75 35.82 -45.87
C ARG A 368 -46.05 36.98 -46.61
N GLN A 369 -44.81 36.78 -47.02
CA GLN A 369 -44.04 37.78 -47.75
C GLN A 369 -44.60 38.00 -49.17
N LEU A 370 -44.94 36.92 -49.86
CA LEU A 370 -45.52 36.95 -51.19
C LEU A 370 -46.93 37.57 -51.19
N LEU A 371 -47.76 37.29 -50.18
CA LEU A 371 -49.09 37.89 -50.04
C LEU A 371 -48.99 39.42 -49.87
N LYS A 372 -48.08 39.89 -49.02
CA LYS A 372 -47.84 41.34 -48.84
C LYS A 372 -47.37 42.00 -50.14
N THR A 373 -46.50 41.31 -50.89
CA THR A 373 -45.97 41.80 -52.17
C THR A 373 -47.08 41.83 -53.23
N ALA A 374 -47.90 40.78 -53.32
CA ALA A 374 -49.03 40.68 -54.24
C ALA A 374 -50.12 41.72 -53.92
N GLN A 375 -50.41 42.00 -52.64
CA GLN A 375 -51.36 43.05 -52.24
C GLN A 375 -50.91 44.45 -52.69
N ASN A 376 -49.62 44.76 -52.56
CA ASN A 376 -49.06 46.02 -53.04
C ASN A 376 -49.15 46.12 -54.57
N GLN A 377 -48.70 45.09 -55.28
CA GLN A 377 -48.76 45.05 -56.75
C GLN A 377 -50.19 45.12 -57.29
N PHE A 378 -51.16 44.51 -56.60
CA PHE A 378 -52.58 44.57 -56.95
C PHE A 378 -53.17 45.97 -56.74
N ARG A 379 -52.73 46.69 -55.71
CA ARG A 379 -53.12 48.09 -55.47
C ARG A 379 -52.60 49.05 -56.55
N ASP A 380 -51.49 48.71 -57.20
CA ASP A 380 -50.83 49.53 -58.24
C ASP A 380 -51.40 49.30 -59.67
N LEU A 381 -52.37 48.38 -59.82
CA LEU A 381 -53.10 48.14 -61.07
C LEU A 381 -54.33 49.04 -61.19
N ASP A 382 -54.70 49.39 -62.43
CA ASP A 382 -55.95 50.11 -62.67
C ASP A 382 -57.18 49.21 -62.47
N ARG A 383 -58.38 49.79 -62.48
CA ARG A 383 -59.63 49.06 -62.23
C ARG A 383 -59.99 48.04 -63.31
N ARG A 384 -59.43 48.15 -64.52
CA ARG A 384 -59.69 47.22 -65.64
C ARG A 384 -58.79 45.98 -65.51
N HIS A 385 -57.52 46.18 -65.16
CA HIS A 385 -56.51 45.12 -65.06
C HIS A 385 -56.48 44.43 -63.68
N SER A 386 -56.98 45.07 -62.61
CA SER A 386 -57.12 44.43 -61.29
C SER A 386 -58.37 43.53 -61.18
N LYS A 387 -59.45 43.85 -61.91
CA LYS A 387 -60.72 43.10 -61.84
C LYS A 387 -60.59 41.59 -62.10
N PRO A 388 -59.81 41.11 -63.08
CA PRO A 388 -59.62 39.67 -63.30
C PRO A 388 -58.93 38.95 -62.13
N PHE A 389 -58.10 39.65 -61.34
CA PHE A 389 -57.35 39.06 -60.24
C PHE A 389 -58.04 39.24 -58.88
N GLN A 390 -59.16 39.98 -58.81
CA GLN A 390 -59.82 40.29 -57.54
C GLN A 390 -60.31 39.02 -56.82
N ALA A 391 -60.96 38.10 -57.55
CA ALA A 391 -61.41 36.82 -57.00
C ALA A 391 -60.21 35.94 -56.58
N ARG A 392 -59.17 35.85 -57.41
CA ARG A 392 -57.94 35.08 -57.11
C ARG A 392 -57.20 35.63 -55.89
N MET A 393 -57.13 36.95 -55.76
CA MET A 393 -56.53 37.61 -54.59
C MET A 393 -57.33 37.34 -53.31
N GLN A 394 -58.67 37.41 -53.38
CA GLN A 394 -59.53 37.08 -52.23
C GLN A 394 -59.39 35.61 -51.82
N LEU A 395 -59.34 34.70 -52.79
CA LEU A 395 -59.13 33.27 -52.57
C LEU A 395 -57.79 33.01 -51.88
N LEU A 396 -56.68 33.49 -52.44
CA LEU A 396 -55.34 33.27 -51.88
C LEU A 396 -55.16 33.96 -50.52
N THR A 397 -55.80 35.12 -50.31
CA THR A 397 -55.84 35.77 -48.98
C THR A 397 -56.63 34.93 -47.97
N GLY A 398 -57.75 34.31 -48.39
CA GLY A 398 -58.53 33.38 -47.59
C GLY A 398 -57.75 32.12 -47.23
N GLN A 399 -57.14 31.47 -48.22
CA GLN A 399 -56.30 30.28 -48.02
C GLN A 399 -55.08 30.56 -47.12
N PHE A 400 -54.46 31.75 -47.24
CA PHE A 400 -53.41 32.15 -46.31
C PHE A 400 -53.92 32.34 -44.87
N ARG A 401 -55.12 32.93 -44.70
CA ARG A 401 -55.75 33.06 -43.37
C ARG A 401 -56.06 31.70 -42.79
N GLU A 402 -56.65 30.80 -43.55
CA GLU A 402 -56.87 29.42 -43.14
C GLU A 402 -55.55 28.76 -42.75
N LEU A 403 -54.49 28.88 -43.56
CA LEU A 403 -53.18 28.31 -43.23
C LEU A 403 -52.57 28.93 -41.96
N SER A 404 -52.76 30.23 -41.75
CA SER A 404 -52.36 30.94 -40.52
C SER A 404 -53.14 30.47 -39.30
N ASP A 405 -54.45 30.26 -39.45
CA ASP A 405 -55.35 29.80 -38.39
C ASP A 405 -55.07 28.32 -38.07
N TRP A 406 -54.80 27.50 -39.09
CA TRP A 406 -54.32 26.11 -38.95
C TRP A 406 -52.96 26.04 -38.26
N GLN A 407 -52.04 26.96 -38.54
CA GLN A 407 -50.76 27.03 -37.83
C GLN A 407 -50.98 27.40 -36.36
N GLY A 408 -51.83 28.40 -36.07
CA GLY A 408 -52.22 28.74 -34.70
C GLY A 408 -52.81 27.53 -33.98
N PHE A 409 -53.80 26.88 -34.58
CA PHE A 409 -54.45 25.69 -34.02
C PHE A 409 -53.53 24.48 -33.83
N ALA A 410 -52.54 24.27 -34.70
CA ALA A 410 -51.58 23.17 -34.57
C ALA A 410 -50.43 23.45 -33.59
N THR A 411 -50.10 24.73 -33.36
CA THR A 411 -49.01 25.15 -32.47
C THR A 411 -49.48 25.49 -31.06
N GLU A 412 -50.71 25.96 -30.89
CA GLU A 412 -51.29 26.34 -29.60
C GLU A 412 -51.35 25.17 -28.60
N PRO A 413 -51.83 23.94 -28.95
CA PRO A 413 -51.77 22.80 -28.04
C PRO A 413 -50.34 22.44 -27.63
N LYS A 414 -49.37 22.59 -28.54
CA LYS A 414 -47.95 22.33 -28.25
C LYS A 414 -47.36 23.40 -27.34
N GLN A 415 -47.74 24.67 -27.52
CA GLN A 415 -47.33 25.76 -26.63
C GLN A 415 -47.93 25.60 -25.23
N ILE A 416 -49.18 25.15 -25.13
CA ILE A 416 -49.80 24.80 -23.84
C ILE A 416 -49.02 23.65 -23.18
N ALA A 417 -48.71 22.58 -23.92
CA ALA A 417 -47.90 21.47 -23.40
C ALA A 417 -46.50 21.91 -22.94
N LEU A 418 -45.84 22.83 -23.65
CA LEU A 418 -44.56 23.41 -23.22
C LEU A 418 -44.70 24.25 -21.95
N CYS A 419 -45.81 24.97 -21.76
CA CYS A 419 -46.09 25.66 -20.49
C CYS A 419 -46.21 24.65 -19.34
N GLU A 420 -46.99 23.58 -19.53
CA GLU A 420 -47.19 22.53 -18.52
C GLU A 420 -45.88 21.81 -18.20
N GLN A 421 -45.07 21.50 -19.21
CA GLN A 421 -43.74 20.90 -19.00
C GLN A 421 -42.79 21.82 -18.25
N MET A 422 -42.81 23.13 -18.54
CA MET A 422 -41.99 24.12 -17.82
C MET A 422 -42.48 24.32 -16.38
N GLU A 423 -43.79 24.32 -16.14
CA GLU A 423 -44.40 24.39 -14.80
C GLU A 423 -44.05 23.15 -13.97
N TYR A 424 -44.19 21.96 -14.57
CA TYR A 424 -43.78 20.71 -13.95
C TYR A 424 -42.28 20.73 -13.62
N LEU A 425 -41.44 21.14 -14.57
CA LEU A 425 -39.99 21.28 -14.37
C LEU A 425 -39.66 22.24 -13.22
N ALA A 426 -40.43 23.32 -13.04
CA ALA A 426 -40.24 24.25 -11.94
C ALA A 426 -40.41 23.57 -10.57
N GLU A 427 -41.40 22.69 -10.43
CA GLU A 427 -41.73 21.98 -9.20
C GLU A 427 -40.87 20.73 -8.93
N GLN A 428 -40.24 20.17 -9.97
CA GLN A 428 -39.39 18.99 -9.81
C GLN A 428 -38.09 19.30 -9.03
N PRO A 429 -37.77 18.51 -7.99
CA PRO A 429 -36.47 18.54 -7.32
C PRO A 429 -35.45 17.82 -8.20
N MET A 430 -34.54 18.57 -8.79
CA MET A 430 -33.51 18.04 -9.68
C MET A 430 -32.24 18.88 -9.58
N GLU A 431 -31.12 18.31 -10.03
CA GLU A 431 -29.83 19.00 -10.00
C GLU A 431 -29.86 20.30 -10.84
N PRO A 432 -29.36 21.43 -10.32
CA PRO A 432 -29.48 22.74 -10.97
C PRO A 432 -28.87 22.83 -12.38
N GLU A 433 -27.81 22.06 -12.67
CA GLU A 433 -27.19 22.05 -14.01
C GLU A 433 -28.07 21.33 -15.03
N ALA A 434 -28.55 20.12 -14.71
CA ALA A 434 -29.50 19.37 -15.54
C ALA A 434 -30.81 20.15 -15.72
N LYS A 435 -31.26 20.87 -14.68
CA LYS A 435 -32.45 21.74 -14.74
C LYS A 435 -32.25 22.87 -15.74
N ALA A 436 -31.09 23.52 -15.72
CA ALA A 436 -30.77 24.61 -16.64
C ALA A 436 -30.66 24.14 -18.10
N GLU A 437 -30.15 22.94 -18.37
CA GLU A 437 -30.15 22.33 -19.70
C GLU A 437 -31.56 22.05 -20.20
N ARG A 438 -32.40 21.43 -19.37
CA ARG A 438 -33.79 21.13 -19.73
C ARG A 438 -34.61 22.41 -19.96
N ILE A 439 -34.37 23.47 -19.18
CA ILE A 439 -34.96 24.80 -19.42
C ILE A 439 -34.53 25.34 -20.79
N LYS A 440 -33.25 25.22 -21.17
CA LYS A 440 -32.76 25.68 -22.48
C LYS A 440 -33.40 24.91 -23.63
N GLU A 441 -33.57 23.60 -23.50
CA GLU A 441 -34.25 22.76 -24.49
C GLU A 441 -35.70 23.23 -24.70
N LEU A 442 -36.48 23.36 -23.61
CA LEU A 442 -37.86 23.85 -23.69
C LEU A 442 -37.94 25.29 -24.26
N GLN A 443 -36.98 26.15 -23.93
CA GLN A 443 -36.88 27.49 -24.53
C GLN A 443 -36.52 27.44 -26.03
N SER A 444 -35.72 26.46 -26.48
CA SER A 444 -35.42 26.25 -27.89
C SER A 444 -36.67 25.76 -28.62
N GLU A 445 -37.34 24.74 -28.09
CA GLU A 445 -38.59 24.20 -28.63
C GLU A 445 -39.66 25.30 -28.76
N TRP A 446 -39.77 26.17 -27.75
CA TRP A 446 -40.65 27.35 -27.81
C TRP A 446 -40.28 28.33 -28.94
N ARG A 447 -38.98 28.58 -29.17
CA ARG A 447 -38.50 29.44 -30.27
C ARG A 447 -38.72 28.80 -31.64
N GLU A 448 -38.52 27.49 -31.76
CA GLU A 448 -38.72 26.71 -32.99
C GLU A 448 -40.18 26.71 -33.44
N LEU A 449 -41.13 26.68 -32.50
CA LEU A 449 -42.57 26.84 -32.78
C LEU A 449 -42.94 28.26 -33.25
N GLY A 450 -42.00 29.21 -33.29
CA GLY A 450 -42.22 30.58 -33.72
C GLY A 450 -42.73 31.53 -32.62
N GLY A 451 -42.74 31.08 -31.37
CA GLY A 451 -43.34 31.80 -30.24
C GLY A 451 -44.86 31.88 -30.31
N SER A 452 -45.49 32.49 -29.29
CA SER A 452 -46.95 32.64 -29.26
C SER A 452 -47.39 34.01 -29.77
N SER A 453 -48.46 34.04 -30.57
CA SER A 453 -49.24 35.25 -30.87
C SER A 453 -50.10 35.68 -29.68
N ASP A 454 -50.35 34.77 -28.73
CA ASP A 454 -51.07 35.02 -27.50
C ASP A 454 -50.12 35.50 -26.38
N ARG A 455 -50.40 36.70 -25.89
CA ARG A 455 -49.65 37.33 -24.81
C ARG A 455 -49.83 36.59 -23.48
N ALA A 456 -50.96 35.93 -23.26
CA ALA A 456 -51.23 35.18 -22.04
C ALA A 456 -50.36 33.93 -21.96
N LEU A 457 -50.33 33.11 -23.02
CA LEU A 457 -49.47 31.92 -23.10
C LEU A 457 -47.98 32.25 -22.96
N TRP A 458 -47.50 33.32 -23.60
CA TRP A 458 -46.10 33.77 -23.41
C TRP A 458 -45.79 34.14 -21.96
N THR A 459 -46.72 34.86 -21.30
CA THR A 459 -46.54 35.27 -19.90
C THR A 459 -46.51 34.05 -18.98
N ARG A 460 -47.37 33.05 -19.23
CA ARG A 460 -47.40 31.77 -18.50
C ARG A 460 -46.08 31.01 -18.66
N PHE A 461 -45.63 30.80 -19.90
CA PHE A 461 -44.36 30.11 -20.18
C PHE A 461 -43.17 30.82 -19.55
N LYS A 462 -43.09 32.15 -19.67
CA LYS A 462 -42.00 32.94 -19.10
C LYS A 462 -41.99 32.86 -17.58
N SER A 463 -43.14 33.01 -16.92
CA SER A 463 -43.24 32.91 -15.46
C SER A 463 -42.82 31.54 -14.95
N ALA A 464 -43.22 30.47 -15.65
CA ALA A 464 -42.80 29.10 -15.32
C ALA A 464 -41.29 28.92 -15.53
N SER A 465 -40.73 29.46 -16.61
CA SER A 465 -39.29 29.40 -16.89
C SER A 465 -38.46 30.18 -15.87
N ASP A 466 -38.91 31.36 -15.45
CA ASP A 466 -38.25 32.17 -14.43
C ASP A 466 -38.25 31.44 -13.08
N ARG A 467 -39.39 30.84 -12.69
CA ARG A 467 -39.51 30.03 -11.47
C ARG A 467 -38.64 28.76 -11.52
N ALA A 468 -38.56 28.10 -12.67
CA ALA A 468 -37.70 26.92 -12.85
C ALA A 468 -36.21 27.26 -12.78
N PHE A 469 -35.81 28.46 -13.22
CA PHE A 469 -34.40 28.88 -13.27
C PHE A 469 -33.89 29.49 -11.96
N GLU A 470 -34.76 29.92 -11.05
CA GLU A 470 -34.37 30.55 -9.78
C GLU A 470 -33.38 29.71 -8.93
N PRO A 471 -33.58 28.39 -8.73
CA PRO A 471 -32.59 27.53 -8.07
C PRO A 471 -31.27 27.41 -8.85
N CYS A 472 -31.33 27.37 -10.18
CA CYS A 472 -30.14 27.36 -11.05
C CYS A 472 -29.32 28.62 -10.87
N LYS A 473 -29.97 29.77 -10.81
CA LYS A 473 -29.34 31.07 -10.60
C LYS A 473 -28.54 31.09 -9.29
N ALA A 474 -29.17 30.70 -8.18
CA ALA A 474 -28.51 30.64 -6.88
C ALA A 474 -27.30 29.69 -6.87
N TYR A 475 -27.43 28.52 -7.51
CA TYR A 475 -26.33 27.57 -7.64
C TYR A 475 -25.16 28.11 -8.47
N PHE A 476 -25.43 28.73 -9.64
CA PHE A 476 -24.37 29.30 -10.48
C PHE A 476 -23.72 30.52 -9.84
N GLU A 477 -24.46 31.34 -9.09
CA GLU A 477 -23.91 32.43 -8.27
C GLU A 477 -22.99 31.89 -7.18
N ALA A 478 -23.40 30.85 -6.45
CA ALA A 478 -22.56 30.20 -5.44
C ALA A 478 -21.31 29.56 -6.06
N LYS A 479 -21.44 28.89 -7.21
CA LYS A 479 -20.33 28.29 -7.96
C LYS A 479 -19.35 29.36 -8.47
N SER A 480 -19.86 30.49 -8.96
CA SER A 480 -19.05 31.64 -9.36
C SER A 480 -18.31 32.25 -8.15
N GLY A 481 -19.01 32.44 -7.02
CA GLY A 481 -18.42 32.90 -5.77
C GLY A 481 -17.30 31.97 -5.24
N LEU A 482 -17.49 30.65 -5.33
CA LEU A 482 -16.46 29.67 -4.97
C LEU A 482 -15.21 29.80 -5.84
N LYS A 483 -15.38 29.92 -7.16
CA LYS A 483 -14.26 30.10 -8.10
C LYS A 483 -13.49 31.39 -7.82
N GLN A 484 -14.20 32.47 -7.51
CA GLN A 484 -13.61 33.75 -7.13
C GLN A 484 -12.82 33.65 -5.83
N ALA A 485 -13.39 33.06 -4.78
CA ALA A 485 -12.70 32.83 -3.51
C ALA A 485 -11.46 31.95 -3.66
N ASN A 486 -11.51 30.94 -4.54
CA ASN A 486 -10.34 30.11 -4.84
C ASN A 486 -9.27 30.85 -5.65
N LEU A 487 -9.66 31.75 -6.55
CA LEU A 487 -8.73 32.62 -7.26
C LEU A 487 -8.01 33.57 -6.29
N GLU A 488 -8.73 34.15 -5.34
CA GLU A 488 -8.17 34.99 -4.27
C GLU A 488 -7.20 34.19 -3.39
N LYS A 489 -7.54 32.94 -3.03
CA LYS A 489 -6.60 32.04 -2.34
C LYS A 489 -5.33 31.81 -3.14
N ARG A 490 -5.43 31.56 -4.46
CA ARG A 490 -4.25 31.39 -5.34
C ARG A 490 -3.39 32.65 -5.38
N GLN A 491 -4.00 33.82 -5.45
CA GLN A 491 -3.29 35.10 -5.39
C GLN A 491 -2.60 35.30 -4.03
N ALA A 492 -3.25 34.94 -2.93
CA ALA A 492 -2.67 34.99 -1.59
C ALA A 492 -1.46 34.05 -1.46
N ILE A 493 -1.53 32.82 -1.97
CA ILE A 493 -0.38 31.89 -2.00
C ILE A 493 0.80 32.51 -2.76
N CYS A 494 0.56 33.13 -3.91
CA CYS A 494 1.62 33.83 -4.64
C CYS A 494 2.23 34.99 -3.83
N ALA A 495 1.40 35.79 -3.17
CA ALA A 495 1.87 36.90 -2.35
C ALA A 495 2.69 36.43 -1.13
N GLU A 496 2.26 35.36 -0.47
CA GLU A 496 2.99 34.75 0.65
C GLU A 496 4.34 34.17 0.20
N LEU A 497 4.37 33.46 -0.94
CA LEU A 497 5.61 32.94 -1.53
C LEU A 497 6.58 34.05 -1.92
N GLU A 498 6.08 35.14 -2.52
CA GLU A 498 6.92 36.28 -2.91
C GLU A 498 7.48 36.98 -1.69
N THR A 499 6.65 37.24 -0.67
CA THR A 499 7.10 37.81 0.61
C THR A 499 8.18 36.95 1.26
N PHE A 500 8.01 35.62 1.24
CA PHE A 500 9.02 34.71 1.74
C PHE A 500 10.33 34.82 0.96
N LEU A 501 10.27 34.80 -0.37
CA LEU A 501 11.46 34.87 -1.24
C LEU A 501 12.20 36.20 -1.15
N GLU A 502 11.50 37.31 -0.93
CA GLU A 502 12.10 38.64 -0.76
C GLU A 502 12.86 38.76 0.57
N ASN A 503 12.40 38.06 1.61
CA ASN A 503 12.98 38.11 2.95
C ASN A 503 13.89 36.90 3.27
N ALA A 504 14.04 35.96 2.34
CA ALA A 504 14.83 34.75 2.55
C ALA A 504 16.34 35.04 2.50
N ASP A 505 17.01 34.89 3.64
CA ASP A 505 18.47 34.80 3.70
C ASP A 505 18.93 33.35 3.57
N TRP A 506 19.28 32.93 2.36
CA TRP A 506 19.72 31.57 2.02
C TRP A 506 20.98 31.10 2.76
N THR A 507 21.73 32.01 3.40
CA THR A 507 22.93 31.62 4.17
C THR A 507 22.61 31.09 5.56
N THR A 508 21.51 31.55 6.17
CA THR A 508 21.10 31.19 7.54
C THR A 508 19.72 30.55 7.62
N ILE A 509 19.10 30.28 6.46
CA ILE A 509 17.74 29.78 6.38
C ILE A 509 17.56 28.40 7.03
N ASP A 510 16.39 28.20 7.64
CA ASP A 510 15.93 26.85 7.98
C ASP A 510 15.50 26.12 6.69
N TRP A 511 16.41 25.31 6.15
CA TRP A 511 16.20 24.51 4.95
C TRP A 511 14.98 23.58 5.03
N LYS A 512 14.69 23.01 6.21
CA LYS A 512 13.51 22.15 6.40
C LYS A 512 12.23 22.99 6.38
N GLY A 513 12.27 24.18 6.96
CA GLY A 513 11.20 25.17 6.88
C GLY A 513 10.90 25.58 5.44
N ALA A 514 11.94 25.93 4.67
CA ALA A 514 11.81 26.30 3.26
C ALA A 514 11.23 25.15 2.40
N GLU A 515 11.68 23.91 2.62
CA GLU A 515 11.13 22.74 1.94
C GLU A 515 9.64 22.50 2.30
N ARG A 516 9.26 22.71 3.57
CA ARG A 516 7.87 22.61 4.01
C ARG A 516 6.99 23.69 3.38
N ILE A 517 7.49 24.93 3.25
CA ILE A 517 6.78 26.01 2.55
C ILE A 517 6.53 25.62 1.10
N HIS A 518 7.57 25.13 0.41
CA HIS A 518 7.45 24.65 -0.97
C HIS A 518 6.38 23.55 -1.13
N GLN A 519 6.38 22.53 -0.26
CA GLN A 519 5.38 21.46 -0.29
C GLN A 519 3.96 21.96 0.02
N THR A 520 3.82 22.81 1.04
CA THR A 520 2.53 23.37 1.46
C THR A 520 1.92 24.24 0.38
N ALA A 521 2.74 25.06 -0.31
CA ALA A 521 2.28 25.89 -1.41
C ALA A 521 1.71 25.06 -2.56
N ARG A 522 2.36 23.94 -2.94
CA ARG A 522 1.83 23.01 -3.96
C ARG A 522 0.51 22.36 -3.53
N GLN A 523 0.39 22.00 -2.25
CA GLN A 523 -0.83 21.39 -1.70
C GLN A 523 -2.00 22.38 -1.65
N GLU A 524 -1.79 23.58 -1.11
CA GLU A 524 -2.82 24.62 -1.01
C GLU A 524 -3.24 25.10 -2.41
N TRP A 525 -2.31 25.20 -3.36
CA TRP A 525 -2.61 25.49 -4.76
C TRP A 525 -3.53 24.46 -5.39
N LYS A 526 -3.27 23.17 -5.15
CA LYS A 526 -4.11 22.06 -5.64
C LYS A 526 -5.50 22.08 -5.00
N ALA A 527 -5.60 22.41 -3.71
CA ALA A 527 -6.87 22.52 -2.98
C ALA A 527 -7.71 23.73 -3.41
N ALA A 528 -7.11 24.81 -3.92
CA ALA A 528 -7.80 25.98 -4.44
C ALA A 528 -8.37 25.72 -5.86
N TRP A 529 -9.25 24.74 -6.00
CA TRP A 529 -9.99 24.40 -7.23
C TRP A 529 -11.49 24.24 -6.89
N PRO A 530 -12.43 24.61 -7.77
CA PRO A 530 -12.29 25.15 -9.13
C PRO A 530 -11.97 26.66 -9.17
N VAL A 531 -11.47 27.14 -10.31
CA VAL A 531 -11.19 28.57 -10.59
C VAL A 531 -11.56 28.92 -12.04
N GLU A 532 -11.78 30.19 -12.34
CA GLU A 532 -12.02 30.66 -13.71
C GLU A 532 -10.72 30.62 -14.55
N PHE A 533 -10.82 30.04 -15.75
CA PHE A 533 -9.64 29.73 -16.57
C PHE A 533 -8.90 31.00 -17.05
N ARG A 534 -9.65 32.02 -17.48
CA ARG A 534 -9.08 33.26 -18.03
C ARG A 534 -8.27 34.01 -16.97
N ASP A 535 -8.80 34.11 -15.75
CA ASP A 535 -8.19 34.88 -14.67
C ASP A 535 -7.09 34.09 -13.93
N ASN A 536 -7.18 32.76 -13.89
CA ASN A 536 -6.15 31.93 -13.29
C ASN A 536 -4.83 31.90 -14.08
N ARG A 537 -4.87 32.03 -15.41
CA ARG A 537 -3.67 31.92 -16.27
C ARG A 537 -2.50 32.82 -15.83
N PRO A 538 -2.66 34.13 -15.59
CA PRO A 538 -1.57 34.98 -15.09
C PRO A 538 -1.11 34.59 -13.67
N VAL A 539 -2.03 34.20 -12.79
CA VAL A 539 -1.70 33.78 -11.41
C VAL A 539 -0.90 32.49 -11.40
N GLN A 540 -1.26 31.53 -12.25
CA GLN A 540 -0.54 30.26 -12.42
C GLN A 540 0.90 30.49 -12.89
N LYS A 541 1.09 31.35 -13.91
CA LYS A 541 2.43 31.69 -14.38
C LYS A 541 3.28 32.28 -13.25
N ARG A 542 2.73 33.21 -12.46
CA ARG A 542 3.41 33.80 -11.30
C ARG A 542 3.75 32.74 -10.25
N PHE A 543 2.83 31.84 -9.95
CA PHE A 543 3.07 30.73 -9.01
C PHE A 543 4.21 29.82 -9.48
N ASP A 544 4.21 29.41 -10.75
CA ASP A 544 5.24 28.54 -11.32
C ASP A 544 6.63 29.22 -11.28
N ASP A 545 6.71 30.52 -11.57
CA ASP A 545 7.94 31.30 -11.51
C ASP A 545 8.46 31.45 -10.07
N LEU A 546 7.57 31.69 -9.10
CA LEU A 546 7.92 31.75 -7.67
C LEU A 546 8.39 30.37 -7.14
N LEU A 547 7.70 29.29 -7.51
CA LEU A 547 8.14 27.94 -7.14
C LEU A 547 9.52 27.61 -7.68
N LYS A 548 9.82 27.94 -8.94
CA LYS A 548 11.17 27.74 -9.51
C LYS A 548 12.24 28.51 -8.74
N ARG A 549 11.97 29.76 -8.36
CA ARG A 549 12.89 30.58 -7.55
C ARG A 549 13.13 29.99 -6.16
N LEU A 550 12.11 29.37 -5.56
CA LEU A 550 12.22 28.65 -4.29
C LEU A 550 12.96 27.30 -4.43
N GLU A 551 12.73 26.58 -5.52
CA GLU A 551 13.27 25.24 -5.74
C GLU A 551 14.77 25.24 -6.06
N SER A 552 15.28 26.25 -6.77
CA SER A 552 16.70 26.35 -7.14
C SER A 552 17.67 26.25 -5.95
N PRO A 553 17.59 27.10 -4.90
CA PRO A 553 18.50 27.01 -3.75
C PRO A 553 18.27 25.75 -2.91
N LEU A 554 17.02 25.24 -2.82
CA LEU A 554 16.74 23.96 -2.17
C LEU A 554 17.46 22.80 -2.87
N ASP A 555 17.49 22.80 -4.19
CA ASP A 555 18.17 21.76 -4.97
C ASP A 555 19.69 21.83 -4.87
N GLU A 556 20.27 23.02 -4.81
CA GLU A 556 21.70 23.21 -4.57
C GLU A 556 22.12 22.68 -3.19
N GLU A 557 21.36 23.02 -2.14
CA GLU A 557 21.64 22.54 -0.78
C GLU A 557 21.45 21.02 -0.67
N ARG A 558 20.42 20.45 -1.30
CA ARG A 558 20.25 18.98 -1.35
C ARG A 558 21.45 18.29 -2.00
N ARG A 559 21.94 18.80 -3.13
CA ARG A 559 23.13 18.26 -3.82
C ARG A 559 24.38 18.35 -2.94
N LYS A 560 24.58 19.46 -2.25
CA LYS A 560 25.70 19.64 -1.31
C LYS A 560 25.62 18.63 -0.16
N ASN A 561 24.44 18.49 0.46
CA ASN A 561 24.22 17.54 1.55
C ASN A 561 24.34 16.08 1.11
N GLU A 562 23.92 15.75 -0.11
CA GLU A 562 24.15 14.44 -0.73
C GLU A 562 25.65 14.16 -0.90
N GLY A 563 26.44 15.15 -1.33
CA GLY A 563 27.90 15.05 -1.38
C GLY A 563 28.56 14.82 -0.02
N LEU A 564 28.08 15.50 1.03
CA LEU A 564 28.55 15.27 2.41
C LEU A 564 28.22 13.86 2.90
N LYS A 565 27.02 13.35 2.60
CA LYS A 565 26.63 11.97 2.94
C LYS A 565 27.44 10.95 2.17
N GLN A 566 27.70 11.19 0.87
CA GLN A 566 28.58 10.35 0.06
C GLN A 566 29.99 10.26 0.68
N ALA A 567 30.58 11.38 1.12
CA ALA A 567 31.87 11.38 1.81
C ALA A 567 31.84 10.64 3.16
N ILE A 568 30.69 10.57 3.84
CA ILE A 568 30.52 9.72 5.04
C ILE A 568 30.54 8.23 4.65
N VAL A 569 29.86 7.86 3.56
CA VAL A 569 29.88 6.47 3.06
C VAL A 569 31.31 6.05 2.75
N GLU A 570 32.07 6.85 2.00
CA GLU A 570 33.45 6.57 1.63
C GLU A 570 34.36 6.41 2.85
N ARG A 571 34.23 7.29 3.85
CA ARG A 571 34.95 7.15 5.13
C ARG A 571 34.56 5.87 5.87
N ALA A 572 33.27 5.53 5.93
CA ALA A 572 32.82 4.30 6.58
C ALA A 572 33.32 3.03 5.85
N GLU A 573 33.41 3.07 4.52
CA GLU A 573 33.98 1.97 3.72
C GLU A 573 35.48 1.78 4.01
N ALA A 574 36.24 2.87 4.14
CA ALA A 574 37.66 2.79 4.52
C ALA A 574 37.88 2.18 5.92
N LEU A 575 36.90 2.33 6.82
CA LEU A 575 36.96 1.78 8.18
C LEU A 575 36.75 0.26 8.26
N ILE A 576 36.28 -0.39 7.20
CA ILE A 576 36.05 -1.86 7.18
C ILE A 576 37.36 -2.61 7.46
N GLU A 577 38.45 -2.17 6.84
CA GLU A 577 39.76 -2.82 6.93
C GLU A 577 40.66 -2.22 8.02
N HIS A 578 40.30 -1.06 8.59
CA HIS A 578 41.10 -0.33 9.57
C HIS A 578 41.38 -1.14 10.85
N GLU A 579 42.61 -1.03 11.36
CA GLU A 579 43.04 -1.56 12.65
C GLU A 579 43.73 -0.46 13.46
N PRO A 580 43.49 -0.36 14.79
CA PRO A 580 42.72 -1.29 15.61
C PRO A 580 41.19 -1.18 15.44
N LEU A 581 40.49 -2.33 15.46
CA LEU A 581 39.03 -2.43 15.27
C LEU A 581 38.22 -1.52 16.21
N GLN A 582 38.71 -1.29 17.44
CA GLN A 582 38.04 -0.43 18.40
C GLN A 582 38.00 1.04 17.94
N GLU A 583 39.04 1.52 17.27
CA GLU A 583 39.08 2.86 16.68
C GLU A 583 38.10 2.96 15.51
N ALA A 584 38.09 1.96 14.62
CA ALA A 584 37.14 1.89 13.51
C ALA A 584 35.67 1.92 13.98
N MET A 585 35.36 1.23 15.08
CA MET A 585 34.03 1.27 15.69
C MET A 585 33.67 2.65 16.28
N ASN A 586 34.63 3.35 16.88
CA ASN A 586 34.40 4.68 17.45
C ASN A 586 34.19 5.73 16.34
N GLU A 587 34.99 5.65 15.27
CA GLU A 587 34.83 6.52 14.10
C GLU A 587 33.52 6.25 13.37
N ALA A 588 33.11 4.99 13.19
CA ALA A 588 31.81 4.66 12.59
C ALA A 588 30.63 5.26 13.40
N LYS A 589 30.72 5.32 14.73
CA LYS A 589 29.72 6.00 15.59
C LYS A 589 29.73 7.52 15.42
N ALA A 590 30.91 8.12 15.26
CA ALA A 590 31.04 9.55 14.97
C ALA A 590 30.40 9.89 13.62
N LEU A 591 30.70 9.10 12.59
CA LEU A 591 30.10 9.22 11.25
C LEU A 591 28.57 9.10 11.27
N GLN A 592 28.00 8.24 12.12
CA GLN A 592 26.54 8.16 12.31
C GLN A 592 25.95 9.46 12.88
N SER A 593 26.70 10.14 13.75
CA SER A 593 26.29 11.41 14.34
C SER A 593 26.38 12.54 13.31
N GLU A 594 27.47 12.58 12.52
CA GLU A 594 27.63 13.49 11.39
C GLU A 594 26.50 13.31 10.36
N TRP A 595 26.15 12.06 10.03
CA TRP A 595 25.07 11.73 9.10
C TRP A 595 23.73 12.37 9.51
N LYS A 596 23.39 12.27 10.80
CA LYS A 596 22.14 12.82 11.36
C LYS A 596 22.13 14.35 11.39
N ALA A 597 23.30 14.98 11.45
CA ALA A 597 23.44 16.44 11.45
C ALA A 597 23.27 17.05 10.07
N ILE A 598 23.49 16.28 8.99
CA ILE A 598 23.31 16.74 7.62
C ILE A 598 21.84 17.07 7.34
N GLY A 599 21.62 18.18 6.63
CA GLY A 599 20.32 18.77 6.35
C GLY A 599 19.47 18.01 5.33
N ILE A 600 18.69 18.77 4.57
CA ILE A 600 17.76 18.24 3.57
C ILE A 600 18.50 17.51 2.45
N THR A 601 17.92 16.42 1.95
CA THR A 601 18.43 15.61 0.83
C THR A 601 17.28 15.02 0.05
N ARG A 602 17.49 14.64 -1.21
CA ARG A 602 16.46 13.92 -1.99
C ARG A 602 16.27 12.54 -1.40
N HIS A 603 15.02 12.16 -1.15
CA HIS A 603 14.70 10.92 -0.45
C HIS A 603 15.31 9.67 -1.12
N ARG A 604 15.33 9.63 -2.45
CA ARG A 604 15.92 8.51 -3.22
C ARG A 604 17.42 8.39 -3.00
N GLU A 605 18.16 9.49 -3.08
CA GLU A 605 19.62 9.49 -2.88
C GLU A 605 19.97 9.19 -1.43
N ASP A 606 19.26 9.82 -0.48
CA ASP A 606 19.43 9.55 0.95
C ASP A 606 19.28 8.07 1.29
N ARG A 607 18.23 7.40 0.76
CA ARG A 607 18.00 5.97 0.98
C ARG A 607 19.15 5.11 0.43
N LYS A 608 19.65 5.45 -0.77
CA LYS A 608 20.75 4.73 -1.42
C LYS A 608 22.05 4.88 -0.61
N LEU A 609 22.40 6.11 -0.25
CA LEU A 609 23.60 6.40 0.53
C LEU A 609 23.51 5.79 1.94
N TRP A 610 22.34 5.83 2.59
CA TRP A 610 22.12 5.23 3.90
C TRP A 610 22.32 3.71 3.88
N GLN A 611 21.84 3.03 2.84
CA GLN A 611 22.05 1.59 2.68
C GLN A 611 23.55 1.25 2.56
N ALA A 612 24.31 2.04 1.79
CA ALA A 612 25.75 1.85 1.65
C ALA A 612 26.48 2.10 2.99
N PHE A 613 26.19 3.23 3.66
CA PHE A 613 26.74 3.53 4.97
C PHE A 613 26.43 2.43 6.01
N ARG A 614 25.17 1.96 6.03
CA ARG A 614 24.73 0.92 6.95
C ARG A 614 25.44 -0.40 6.69
N LYS A 615 25.59 -0.78 5.42
CA LYS A 615 26.34 -1.98 5.01
C LYS A 615 27.78 -1.93 5.49
N ALA A 616 28.47 -0.80 5.34
CA ALA A 616 29.84 -0.63 5.83
C ALA A 616 29.90 -0.76 7.36
N CYS A 617 28.98 -0.11 8.09
CA CYS A 617 28.88 -0.27 9.54
C CYS A 617 28.65 -1.73 9.96
N ASP A 618 27.72 -2.43 9.30
CA ASP A 618 27.39 -3.82 9.61
C ASP A 618 28.60 -4.74 9.42
N GLN A 619 29.46 -4.48 8.42
CA GLN A 619 30.71 -5.22 8.23
C GLN A 619 31.72 -4.98 9.37
N ILE A 620 31.88 -3.73 9.82
CA ILE A 620 32.75 -3.39 10.96
C ILE A 620 32.29 -4.11 12.23
N PHE A 621 30.98 -4.11 12.52
CA PHE A 621 30.45 -4.79 13.71
C PHE A 621 30.45 -6.32 13.58
N ALA A 622 30.27 -6.88 12.37
CA ALA A 622 30.40 -8.31 12.12
C ALA A 622 31.83 -8.80 12.41
N ARG A 623 32.86 -8.00 12.09
CA ARG A 623 34.26 -8.30 12.43
C ARG A 623 34.48 -8.37 13.94
N ARG A 624 33.85 -7.46 14.71
CA ARG A 624 33.89 -7.50 16.19
C ARG A 624 33.24 -8.77 16.72
N ASP A 625 32.07 -9.12 16.20
CA ASP A 625 31.34 -10.31 16.64
C ASP A 625 32.14 -11.57 16.31
N ALA A 626 32.77 -11.65 15.13
CA ALA A 626 33.68 -12.73 14.78
C ALA A 626 34.89 -12.81 15.72
N GLN A 627 35.52 -11.68 16.09
CA GLN A 627 36.65 -11.67 17.03
C GLN A 627 36.22 -12.13 18.44
N ARG A 628 35.03 -11.71 18.90
CA ARG A 628 34.45 -12.14 20.18
C ARG A 628 34.14 -13.63 20.18
N ASP A 629 33.48 -14.11 19.14
CA ASP A 629 33.06 -15.52 19.03
C ASP A 629 34.28 -16.44 18.90
N ALA A 630 35.32 -16.03 18.16
CA ALA A 630 36.60 -16.75 18.11
C ALA A 630 37.28 -16.80 19.48
N ARG A 631 37.27 -15.70 20.25
CA ARG A 631 37.80 -15.67 21.62
C ARG A 631 37.00 -16.57 22.57
N GLN A 632 35.67 -16.59 22.43
CA GLN A 632 34.79 -17.44 23.22
C GLN A 632 35.02 -18.92 22.91
N GLN A 633 35.08 -19.32 21.64
CA GLN A 633 35.37 -20.69 21.22
C GLN A 633 36.75 -21.15 21.68
N ALA A 634 37.76 -20.28 21.59
CA ALA A 634 39.10 -20.57 22.11
C ALA A 634 39.07 -20.80 23.63
N SER A 635 38.27 -20.02 24.36
CA SER A 635 38.08 -20.20 25.81
C SER A 635 37.35 -21.49 26.16
N GLU A 636 36.25 -21.81 25.47
CA GLU A 636 35.48 -23.03 25.69
C GLU A 636 36.31 -24.28 25.39
N THR A 637 37.13 -24.24 24.34
CA THR A 637 38.05 -25.33 23.98
C THR A 637 39.11 -25.52 25.07
N ALA A 638 39.76 -24.42 25.50
CA ALA A 638 40.74 -24.46 26.57
C ALA A 638 40.14 -24.94 27.91
N ASP A 639 38.93 -24.49 28.24
CA ASP A 639 38.22 -24.89 29.46
C ASP A 639 37.84 -26.38 29.44
N ARG A 640 37.42 -26.88 28.28
CA ARG A 640 37.11 -28.31 28.10
C ARG A 640 38.36 -29.16 28.28
N GLU A 641 39.47 -28.81 27.63
CA GLU A 641 40.75 -29.52 27.75
C GLU A 641 41.26 -29.51 29.20
N ALA A 642 41.20 -28.36 29.87
CA ALA A 642 41.62 -28.23 31.26
C ALA A 642 40.69 -29.00 32.22
N THR A 643 39.38 -28.98 32.00
CA THR A 643 38.42 -29.74 32.83
C THR A 643 38.59 -31.24 32.63
N GLU A 644 38.79 -31.70 31.39
CA GLU A 644 39.07 -33.11 31.09
C GLU A 644 40.37 -33.56 31.79
N LEU A 645 41.42 -32.76 31.72
CA LEU A 645 42.66 -33.02 32.44
C LEU A 645 42.44 -33.07 33.96
N LEU A 646 41.69 -32.14 34.54
CA LEU A 646 41.34 -32.16 35.96
C LEU A 646 40.55 -33.42 36.34
N THR A 647 39.63 -33.90 35.49
CA THR A 647 38.91 -35.15 35.74
C THR A 647 39.80 -36.38 35.66
N GLN A 648 40.77 -36.41 34.73
CA GLN A 648 41.77 -37.49 34.67
C GLN A 648 42.67 -37.51 35.91
N LEU A 649 43.00 -36.32 36.43
CA LEU A 649 43.81 -36.17 37.63
C LEU A 649 43.03 -36.33 38.94
N ALA A 650 41.69 -36.47 38.90
CA ALA A 650 40.88 -36.68 40.10
C ALA A 650 41.18 -38.02 40.81
N ALA A 651 41.76 -38.99 40.09
CA ALA A 651 42.23 -40.25 40.67
C ALA A 651 43.52 -40.08 41.50
N VAL A 652 44.25 -38.97 41.33
CA VAL A 652 45.44 -38.64 42.12
C VAL A 652 44.97 -37.96 43.40
N THR A 653 45.01 -38.69 44.51
CA THR A 653 44.67 -38.20 45.84
C THR A 653 45.93 -37.78 46.61
N PRO A 654 45.81 -37.03 47.73
CA PRO A 654 46.95 -36.70 48.60
C PRO A 654 47.74 -37.92 49.11
N GLU A 655 47.14 -39.10 49.11
CA GLU A 655 47.76 -40.36 49.54
C GLU A 655 48.58 -41.06 48.45
N SER A 656 48.48 -40.58 47.20
CA SER A 656 49.15 -41.15 46.03
C SER A 656 50.69 -41.11 46.13
N SER A 657 51.38 -41.88 45.28
CA SER A 657 52.85 -41.90 45.26
C SER A 657 53.43 -40.53 44.87
N ALA A 658 54.65 -40.24 45.35
CA ALA A 658 55.35 -39.01 45.01
C ALA A 658 55.58 -38.85 43.48
N GLU A 659 55.74 -39.96 42.76
CA GLU A 659 55.85 -39.98 41.30
C GLU A 659 54.54 -39.56 40.63
N ALA A 660 53.40 -40.11 41.07
CA ALA A 660 52.09 -39.76 40.53
C ALA A 660 51.73 -38.28 40.76
N LEU A 661 52.11 -37.72 41.92
CA LEU A 661 51.91 -36.30 42.25
C LEU A 661 52.80 -35.38 41.40
N ARG A 662 54.06 -35.76 41.14
CA ARG A 662 54.96 -35.02 40.23
C ARG A 662 54.45 -35.02 38.80
N ASP A 663 53.98 -36.17 38.32
CA ASP A 663 53.40 -36.29 36.98
C ASP A 663 52.13 -35.44 36.82
N ALA A 664 51.27 -35.41 37.85
CA ALA A 664 50.07 -34.57 37.86
C ALA A 664 50.42 -33.06 37.80
N LEU A 665 51.40 -32.62 38.59
CA LEU A 665 51.89 -31.24 38.57
C LEU A 665 52.52 -30.85 37.23
N MET A 666 53.28 -31.74 36.61
CA MET A 666 53.87 -31.53 35.30
C MET A 666 52.79 -31.35 34.23
N LYS A 667 51.78 -32.23 34.20
CA LYS A 667 50.64 -32.12 33.27
C LYS A 667 49.86 -30.82 33.44
N LEU A 668 49.62 -30.38 34.68
CA LEU A 668 48.93 -29.11 34.95
C LEU A 668 49.78 -27.87 34.59
N ARG A 669 51.11 -27.98 34.62
CA ARG A 669 52.01 -26.88 34.24
C ARG A 669 51.84 -26.48 32.77
N ASP A 670 51.60 -27.45 31.90
CA ASP A 670 51.52 -27.25 30.45
C ASP A 670 50.19 -26.62 30.00
N VAL A 671 49.21 -26.46 30.92
CA VAL A 671 47.94 -25.77 30.64
C VAL A 671 48.15 -24.26 30.50
N LYS A 672 47.83 -23.72 29.32
CA LYS A 672 47.97 -22.29 28.99
C LYS A 672 46.87 -21.43 29.66
N GLY A 673 47.19 -20.80 30.78
CA GLY A 673 46.23 -20.04 31.59
C GLY A 673 45.66 -18.73 30.99
N ASN A 674 46.12 -18.27 29.83
CA ASN A 674 45.64 -17.03 29.21
C ASN A 674 44.34 -17.21 28.39
N ALA A 675 44.03 -18.44 28.00
CA ALA A 675 42.83 -18.79 27.25
C ALA A 675 41.71 -19.33 28.16
N LEU A 676 41.98 -19.62 29.43
CA LEU A 676 40.99 -20.17 30.35
C LEU A 676 40.00 -19.11 30.84
N SER A 677 38.77 -19.53 31.11
CA SER A 677 37.85 -18.75 31.93
C SER A 677 38.36 -18.62 33.37
N GLN A 678 37.85 -17.61 34.07
CA GLN A 678 38.26 -17.32 35.43
C GLN A 678 38.01 -18.51 36.38
N ASP A 679 36.86 -19.18 36.24
CA ASP A 679 36.49 -20.35 37.06
C ASP A 679 37.47 -21.53 36.87
N VAL A 680 37.71 -21.92 35.62
CA VAL A 680 38.60 -23.06 35.32
C VAL A 680 40.05 -22.72 35.69
N LYS A 681 40.47 -21.46 35.50
CA LYS A 681 41.78 -20.99 35.92
C LYS A 681 41.96 -21.12 37.44
N GLU A 682 40.96 -20.75 38.24
CA GLU A 682 40.98 -20.90 39.70
C GLU A 682 41.04 -22.38 40.10
N ARG A 683 40.26 -23.25 39.45
CA ARG A 683 40.28 -24.70 39.70
C ARG A 683 41.62 -25.36 39.36
N VAL A 684 42.24 -24.98 38.24
CA VAL A 684 43.58 -25.46 37.87
C VAL A 684 44.63 -25.01 38.89
N GLN A 685 44.55 -23.77 39.38
CA GLN A 685 45.47 -23.28 40.42
C GLN A 685 45.25 -23.97 41.78
N ALA A 686 44.00 -24.24 42.15
CA ALA A 686 43.67 -24.99 43.35
C ALA A 686 44.26 -26.41 43.31
N ALA A 687 44.05 -27.14 42.21
CA ALA A 687 44.60 -28.48 42.03
C ALA A 687 46.15 -28.49 42.05
N LYS A 688 46.80 -27.50 41.43
CA LYS A 688 48.27 -27.32 41.52
C LYS A 688 48.72 -27.15 42.98
N GLY A 689 48.02 -26.30 43.74
CA GLY A 689 48.34 -26.07 45.14
C GLY A 689 48.16 -27.32 46.01
N GLU A 690 47.08 -28.07 45.79
CA GLU A 690 46.80 -29.32 46.51
C GLU A 690 47.84 -30.40 46.23
N PHE A 691 48.16 -30.66 44.96
CA PHE A 691 49.18 -31.67 44.60
C PHE A 691 50.58 -31.27 45.07
N GLN A 692 50.92 -29.99 45.05
CA GLN A 692 52.20 -29.51 45.57
C GLN A 692 52.31 -29.77 47.07
N ARG A 693 51.30 -29.41 47.86
CA ARG A 693 51.28 -29.68 49.31
C ARG A 693 51.34 -31.17 49.62
N ALA A 694 50.59 -31.99 48.89
CA ALA A 694 50.61 -33.44 49.06
C ALA A 694 52.00 -34.04 48.73
N LEU A 695 52.65 -33.56 47.67
CA LEU A 695 54.00 -33.99 47.30
C LEU A 695 55.01 -33.61 48.38
N ASP A 696 54.96 -32.37 48.87
CA ASP A 696 55.86 -31.87 49.91
C ASP A 696 55.67 -32.68 51.21
N SER A 697 54.42 -32.98 51.59
CA SER A 697 54.10 -33.83 52.74
C SER A 697 54.62 -35.26 52.58
N LYS A 698 54.44 -35.88 51.40
CA LYS A 698 54.95 -37.24 51.12
C LYS A 698 56.48 -37.31 51.17
N LEU A 699 57.16 -36.31 50.61
CA LEU A 699 58.62 -36.25 50.67
C LEU A 699 59.12 -36.04 52.10
N LEU A 700 58.39 -35.25 52.90
CA LEU A 700 58.69 -35.09 54.32
C LEU A 700 58.53 -36.42 55.08
N GLN A 701 57.41 -37.12 54.88
CA GLN A 701 57.17 -38.43 55.50
C GLN A 701 58.26 -39.46 55.15
N GLN A 702 58.67 -39.53 53.87
CA GLN A 702 59.76 -40.41 53.43
C GLN A 702 61.10 -40.08 54.08
N LYS A 703 61.41 -38.79 54.25
CA LYS A 703 62.63 -38.35 54.95
C LYS A 703 62.58 -38.74 56.43
N VAL A 704 61.46 -38.47 57.09
CA VAL A 704 61.29 -38.78 58.51
C VAL A 704 61.31 -40.29 58.76
N SER A 705 60.69 -41.11 57.90
CA SER A 705 60.75 -42.56 58.03
C SER A 705 62.18 -43.08 57.85
N GLN A 706 62.94 -42.54 56.88
CA GLN A 706 64.36 -42.86 56.72
C GLN A 706 65.16 -42.48 57.97
N TRP A 707 64.90 -41.32 58.57
CA TRP A 707 65.53 -40.90 59.82
C TRP A 707 65.18 -41.83 60.99
N GLN A 708 63.93 -42.28 61.10
CA GLN A 708 63.48 -43.21 62.13
C GLN A 708 64.11 -44.60 61.97
N GLU A 709 64.22 -45.11 60.74
CA GLU A 709 64.89 -46.39 60.45
C GLU A 709 66.37 -46.35 60.87
N LEU A 710 67.08 -45.27 60.52
CA LEU A 710 68.49 -45.08 60.90
C LEU A 710 68.67 -44.89 62.41
N ALA A 711 67.78 -44.11 63.05
CA ALA A 711 67.80 -43.92 64.50
C ALA A 711 67.56 -45.23 65.26
N SER A 712 66.60 -46.04 64.79
CA SER A 712 66.27 -47.36 65.35
C SER A 712 67.39 -48.38 65.15
N ALA A 713 68.00 -48.40 63.97
CA ALA A 713 69.12 -49.30 63.66
C ALA A 713 70.33 -49.03 64.58
N ARG A 714 70.60 -47.77 64.94
CA ARG A 714 71.58 -47.45 65.98
C ARG A 714 71.15 -47.95 67.37
N GLY A 715 69.89 -47.74 67.74
CA GLY A 715 69.32 -48.20 69.01
C GLY A 715 69.40 -49.73 69.22
N ASN A 716 69.45 -50.50 68.13
CA ASN A 716 69.49 -51.96 68.14
C ASN A 716 70.90 -52.55 67.90
N GLY A 717 71.96 -51.74 68.01
CA GLY A 717 73.34 -52.23 68.08
C GLY A 717 74.15 -52.19 66.78
N GLY A 718 73.76 -51.39 65.78
CA GLY A 718 74.69 -51.01 64.72
C GLY A 718 74.07 -50.48 63.43
N VAL A 719 74.57 -49.34 62.94
CA VAL A 719 74.38 -48.83 61.57
C VAL A 719 75.72 -48.93 60.86
N ALA A 720 75.78 -49.50 59.66
CA ALA A 720 77.01 -49.48 58.86
C ALA A 720 77.25 -48.06 58.34
N SER A 721 78.50 -47.60 58.32
CA SER A 721 78.85 -46.28 57.78
C SER A 721 78.46 -46.09 56.30
N SER A 722 78.17 -47.18 55.57
CA SER A 722 77.67 -47.16 54.19
C SER A 722 76.21 -46.76 54.06
N ASP A 723 75.42 -46.86 55.14
CA ASP A 723 73.97 -46.68 55.13
C ASP A 723 73.56 -45.26 55.54
N LEU A 724 74.54 -44.44 55.93
CA LEU A 724 74.35 -43.04 56.33
C LEU A 724 74.53 -42.10 55.12
N PRO A 725 73.69 -41.05 54.99
CA PRO A 725 73.88 -40.05 53.94
C PRO A 725 75.25 -39.35 54.03
N ASP A 726 75.93 -39.19 52.89
CA ASP A 726 77.29 -38.61 52.82
C ASP A 726 77.41 -37.23 53.47
N HIS A 727 76.36 -36.41 53.40
CA HIS A 727 76.35 -35.05 53.97
C HIS A 727 76.21 -35.02 55.49
N TRP A 728 75.83 -36.13 56.13
CA TRP A 728 75.64 -36.18 57.57
C TRP A 728 76.94 -36.01 58.35
N GLN A 729 78.08 -36.42 57.79
CA GLN A 729 79.39 -36.18 58.41
C GLN A 729 79.68 -34.69 58.57
N ALA A 730 79.36 -33.89 57.54
CA ALA A 730 79.49 -32.44 57.60
C ALA A 730 78.50 -31.82 58.60
N LEU A 731 77.24 -32.28 58.60
CA LEU A 731 76.21 -31.80 59.54
C LEU A 731 76.59 -32.07 61.00
N ALA A 732 77.08 -33.26 61.33
CA ALA A 732 77.45 -33.64 62.69
C ALA A 732 78.72 -32.93 63.19
N SER A 733 79.64 -32.55 62.31
CA SER A 733 80.91 -31.89 62.69
C SER A 733 80.78 -30.49 63.30
N THR A 734 79.59 -29.88 63.29
CA THR A 734 79.37 -28.50 63.74
C THR A 734 79.09 -28.33 65.24
N GLN A 735 78.82 -29.40 66.00
CA GLN A 735 78.71 -29.37 67.47
C GLN A 735 79.30 -30.67 68.07
N ALA A 736 80.28 -30.56 68.96
CA ALA A 736 80.92 -31.72 69.59
C ALA A 736 80.33 -32.02 70.98
N GLY A 737 79.93 -33.27 71.21
CA GLY A 737 79.83 -33.87 72.54
C GLY A 737 78.46 -33.85 73.25
N LEU A 738 77.34 -33.74 72.54
CA LEU A 738 76.02 -33.90 73.17
C LEU A 738 75.79 -35.37 73.55
N SER A 739 75.27 -35.63 74.75
CA SER A 739 74.88 -36.98 75.15
C SER A 739 73.62 -37.42 74.41
N ASP A 740 73.44 -38.73 74.24
CA ASP A 740 72.24 -39.32 73.62
C ASP A 740 70.94 -38.80 74.27
N ARG A 741 70.93 -38.66 75.60
CA ARG A 741 69.81 -38.10 76.36
C ARG A 741 69.54 -36.62 76.02
N GLU A 742 70.59 -35.82 75.80
CA GLU A 742 70.44 -34.40 75.43
C GLU A 742 69.99 -34.22 73.97
N LEU A 743 70.45 -35.08 73.04
CA LEU A 743 69.98 -35.10 71.64
C LEU A 743 68.47 -35.35 71.56
N VAL A 744 67.97 -36.34 72.32
CA VAL A 744 66.55 -36.69 72.38
C VAL A 744 65.72 -35.54 72.95
N ILE A 745 66.15 -34.92 74.06
CA ILE A 745 65.42 -33.78 74.65
C ILE A 745 65.38 -32.59 73.67
N ARG A 746 66.46 -32.33 72.92
CA ARG A 746 66.49 -31.28 71.89
C ARG A 746 65.54 -31.57 70.73
N ALA A 747 65.42 -32.84 70.32
CA ALA A 747 64.45 -33.27 69.31
C ALA A 747 63.00 -33.16 69.82
N GLU A 748 62.72 -33.56 71.07
CA GLU A 748 61.41 -33.39 71.72
C GLU A 748 60.98 -31.91 71.78
N ILE A 749 61.91 -31.00 72.11
CA ILE A 749 61.65 -29.55 72.09
C ILE A 749 61.31 -29.06 70.67
N LEU A 750 62.06 -29.48 69.65
CA LEU A 750 61.83 -29.05 68.26
C LEU A 750 60.52 -29.58 67.69
N SER A 751 60.11 -30.77 68.12
CA SER A 751 58.85 -31.41 67.72
C SER A 751 57.66 -31.05 68.62
N GLY A 752 57.85 -30.23 69.66
CA GLY A 752 56.80 -29.83 70.60
C GLY A 752 56.30 -30.95 71.54
N MET A 753 57.02 -32.07 71.63
CA MET A 753 56.68 -33.22 72.48
C MET A 753 57.13 -32.99 73.92
N GLU A 754 56.36 -33.47 74.90
CA GLU A 754 56.75 -33.41 76.31
C GLU A 754 57.81 -34.46 76.66
N SER A 755 58.89 -34.02 77.31
CA SER A 755 59.88 -34.92 77.90
C SER A 755 59.31 -35.62 79.15
N PRO A 756 59.76 -36.85 79.50
CA PRO A 756 59.36 -37.53 80.74
C PRO A 756 59.66 -36.71 82.00
N ALA A 757 58.97 -37.01 83.10
CA ALA A 757 59.09 -36.26 84.36
C ALA A 757 60.54 -36.12 84.87
N GLU A 758 61.38 -37.14 84.64
CA GLU A 758 62.79 -37.17 85.02
C GLU A 758 63.67 -36.19 84.20
N ASP A 759 63.21 -35.79 83.01
CA ASP A 759 63.94 -34.92 82.08
C ASP A 759 63.42 -33.48 82.04
N GLN A 760 62.33 -33.16 82.74
CA GLN A 760 61.71 -31.82 82.70
C GLN A 760 62.65 -30.71 83.19
N GLN A 761 63.47 -30.98 84.21
CA GLN A 761 64.47 -30.00 84.68
C GLN A 761 65.54 -29.73 83.60
N ARG A 762 66.03 -30.78 82.94
CA ARG A 762 67.03 -30.66 81.87
C ARG A 762 66.46 -30.02 80.61
N ARG A 763 65.21 -30.31 80.28
CA ARG A 763 64.45 -29.65 79.20
C ARG A 763 64.36 -28.14 79.42
N MET A 764 64.02 -27.71 80.64
CA MET A 764 63.97 -26.28 81.00
C MET A 764 65.34 -25.60 80.83
N GLU A 765 66.41 -26.23 81.29
CA GLU A 765 67.79 -25.72 81.10
C GLU A 765 68.14 -25.54 79.62
N ILE A 766 67.83 -26.54 78.79
CA ILE A 766 68.08 -26.51 77.33
C ILE A 766 67.23 -25.43 76.64
N GLN A 767 65.97 -25.26 77.03
CA GLN A 767 65.10 -24.21 76.49
C GLN A 767 65.61 -22.80 76.84
N VAL A 768 66.06 -22.58 78.09
CA VAL A 768 66.68 -21.32 78.52
C VAL A 768 67.99 -21.06 77.78
N GLN A 769 68.81 -22.10 77.58
CA GLN A 769 70.06 -22.01 76.84
C GLN A 769 69.82 -21.61 75.37
N ARG A 770 68.86 -22.26 74.69
CA ARG A 770 68.49 -21.91 73.30
C ARG A 770 67.90 -20.50 73.19
N LEU A 771 67.13 -20.04 74.18
CA LEU A 771 66.66 -18.65 74.24
C LEU A 771 67.81 -17.64 74.36
N SER A 772 68.88 -18.00 75.07
CA SER A 772 70.08 -17.16 75.19
C SER A 772 70.94 -17.16 73.92
N GLU A 773 71.01 -18.29 73.23
CA GLU A 773 71.74 -18.47 71.96
C GLU A 773 70.96 -17.88 70.75
N GLY A 774 69.63 -17.79 70.86
CA GLY A 774 68.70 -17.47 69.78
C GLY A 774 68.02 -16.09 69.84
N MET A 775 68.58 -15.09 70.52
CA MET A 775 67.97 -13.76 70.69
C MET A 775 68.01 -12.85 69.43
N GLY A 776 67.82 -13.43 68.24
CA GLY A 776 67.86 -12.69 66.96
C GLY A 776 67.28 -13.39 65.71
N ASN A 777 66.79 -14.64 65.79
CA ASN A 777 66.24 -15.34 64.62
C ASN A 777 64.87 -15.94 64.96
N THR A 778 63.81 -15.42 64.33
CA THR A 778 62.49 -16.07 64.30
C THR A 778 62.61 -17.39 63.56
N GLU A 779 62.50 -18.52 64.28
CA GLU A 779 62.53 -19.87 63.73
C GLU A 779 61.51 -20.04 62.59
N GLN A 780 62.00 -20.24 61.37
CA GLN A 780 61.17 -20.68 60.24
C GLN A 780 61.03 -22.21 60.30
N ALA A 781 59.89 -22.76 59.85
CA ALA A 781 59.64 -24.21 59.83
C ALA A 781 60.72 -25.02 59.07
N GLY A 782 61.36 -24.44 58.05
CA GLY A 782 62.49 -25.05 57.34
C GLY A 782 63.76 -25.20 58.17
N ASP A 783 63.96 -24.31 59.15
CA ASP A 783 65.11 -24.36 60.07
C ASP A 783 64.94 -25.52 61.08
N ARG A 784 63.71 -25.76 61.55
CA ARG A 784 63.38 -26.88 62.45
C ARG A 784 63.71 -28.24 61.85
N LEU A 785 63.31 -28.47 60.60
CA LEU A 785 63.61 -29.72 59.89
C LEU A 785 65.10 -29.93 59.69
N SER A 786 65.84 -28.86 59.37
CA SER A 786 67.30 -28.93 59.23
C SER A 786 67.99 -29.20 60.57
N GLU A 787 67.51 -28.59 61.66
CA GLU A 787 68.01 -28.85 63.00
C GLU A 787 67.73 -30.28 63.48
N LEU A 788 66.54 -30.81 63.19
CA LEU A 788 66.20 -32.21 63.46
C LEU A 788 67.06 -33.18 62.67
N GLU A 789 67.32 -32.91 61.39
CA GLU A 789 68.26 -33.71 60.59
C GLU A 789 69.66 -33.71 61.19
N LYS A 790 70.14 -32.57 61.70
CA LYS A 790 71.43 -32.48 62.41
C LYS A 790 71.44 -33.34 63.67
N LEU A 791 70.37 -33.33 64.48
CA LEU A 791 70.28 -34.14 65.70
C LEU A 791 70.25 -35.64 65.39
N VAL A 792 69.53 -36.05 64.34
CA VAL A 792 69.51 -37.45 63.89
C VAL A 792 70.86 -37.88 63.31
N ALA A 793 71.52 -37.00 62.54
CA ALA A 793 72.87 -37.25 62.04
C ALA A 793 73.88 -37.41 63.18
N GLN A 794 73.83 -36.54 64.19
CA GLN A 794 74.67 -36.62 65.39
C GLN A 794 74.40 -37.89 66.18
N TRP A 795 73.13 -38.27 66.34
CA TRP A 795 72.75 -39.56 66.91
C TRP A 795 73.42 -40.68 66.10
N CYS A 796 73.19 -40.78 64.80
CA CYS A 796 73.70 -41.91 64.03
C CYS A 796 75.24 -42.01 63.92
N LEU A 797 75.99 -40.91 64.13
CA LEU A 797 77.44 -40.82 63.95
C LEU A 797 78.28 -40.87 65.26
N GLN A 798 77.67 -41.05 66.44
CA GLN A 798 78.43 -41.16 67.70
C GLN A 798 79.27 -42.46 67.79
N PRO A 799 80.36 -42.48 68.59
CA PRO A 799 81.23 -43.66 68.74
C PRO A 799 80.52 -44.89 69.32
N SER A 800 80.84 -46.07 68.79
CA SER A 800 80.14 -47.36 69.01
C SER A 800 80.32 -48.02 70.38
N ASP A 801 81.07 -47.42 71.32
CA ASP A 801 81.41 -48.04 72.61
C ASP A 801 80.28 -47.94 73.65
N GLU A 802 79.25 -47.12 73.41
CA GLU A 802 78.04 -47.03 74.22
C GLU A 802 76.84 -47.50 73.39
N THR A 803 76.23 -48.64 73.73
CA THR A 803 74.92 -49.00 73.20
C THR A 803 73.88 -48.06 73.81
N PRO A 804 73.24 -47.16 73.05
CA PRO A 804 72.22 -46.29 73.60
C PRO A 804 71.06 -47.10 74.19
N GLU A 805 70.46 -46.61 75.26
CA GLU A 805 69.25 -47.22 75.82
C GLU A 805 68.15 -47.27 74.76
N THR A 806 67.55 -48.44 74.53
CA THR A 806 66.46 -48.65 73.57
C THR A 806 65.32 -47.64 73.79
N ALA A 807 65.08 -47.25 75.05
CA ALA A 807 64.09 -46.24 75.43
C ALA A 807 64.36 -44.83 74.86
N LEU A 808 65.63 -44.42 74.70
CA LEU A 808 65.99 -43.12 74.12
C LEU A 808 65.79 -43.12 72.59
N SER A 809 66.05 -44.24 71.93
CA SER A 809 65.75 -44.43 70.49
C SER A 809 64.24 -44.34 70.20
N GLU A 810 63.41 -44.99 71.02
CA GLU A 810 61.95 -44.92 70.91
C GLU A 810 61.41 -43.50 71.13
N ARG A 811 62.00 -42.76 72.06
CA ARG A 811 61.68 -41.34 72.28
C ARG A 811 62.10 -40.45 71.11
N LEU A 812 63.28 -40.66 70.54
CA LEU A 812 63.73 -39.94 69.34
C LEU A 812 62.77 -40.19 68.17
N ASN A 813 62.37 -41.45 67.95
CA ASN A 813 61.41 -41.81 66.90
C ASN A 813 60.03 -41.18 67.14
N SER A 814 59.59 -41.11 68.40
CA SER A 814 58.34 -40.45 68.78
C SER A 814 58.40 -38.94 68.52
N ALA A 815 59.52 -38.29 68.83
CA ALA A 815 59.76 -36.89 68.47
C ALA A 815 59.78 -36.67 66.96
N LEU A 816 60.37 -37.59 66.19
CA LEU A 816 60.39 -37.52 64.73
C LEU A 816 58.99 -37.68 64.11
N SER A 817 58.15 -38.57 64.67
CA SER A 817 56.75 -38.75 64.23
C SER A 817 55.90 -37.50 64.47
N GLY A 818 56.15 -36.78 65.58
CA GLY A 818 55.42 -35.56 65.92
C GLY A 818 55.56 -34.42 64.90
N ILE A 819 56.51 -34.51 63.97
CA ILE A 819 56.73 -33.51 62.91
C ILE A 819 55.86 -33.77 61.69
N THR A 820 55.53 -35.03 61.41
CA THR A 820 54.66 -35.39 60.27
C THR A 820 53.18 -35.23 60.59
N ASP A 821 52.83 -35.14 61.89
CA ASP A 821 51.46 -34.98 62.38
C ASP A 821 51.05 -33.51 62.63
N GLN A 822 52.01 -32.57 62.49
CA GLN A 822 51.82 -31.11 62.57
C GLN A 822 51.62 -30.50 61.19
#